data_AF-A0A067SG54-F1
#
_entry.id   AF-A0A067SG54-F1
#
_cell.length_a   1.000
_cell.length_b   1.000
_cell.length_c   1.000
_cell.angle_alpha   90.00
_cell.angle_beta   90.00
_cell.angle_gamma   90.00
#
_symmetry.space_group_name_H-M   'P 1'
#
loop_
_entity.id
_entity.type
_entity.pdbx_description
1 polymer ?
#
loop_
_entity_poly.entity_id
_entity_poly.type
_entity_poly.pdbx_seq_one_letter_code
_entity_poly.pdbx_strand_id
1 'polypeptide(L)'
;MRDGERIRGHLGVGKNGIKKRRSQRRDGGNFSAGHVISLLVFTGGILPPAISEFLADSIDVPVNLIPDFWEITKDEAWLPPNKDEPNKEDEECFRRFGWKRELTCVTLYPPEETCTNPDCLRDKAKALKKAEFREIVLYTVGMGACRSYSAHLSCPDCDTHYHYNFSHRNGIRTYYEGMPKYLQVGEHQFVENKLIEFWISSMLLGWMSAKNCAVTYDRALSMRDQKDAEEGGWRFGMKLTTEHVWDAFVLWSLLGQHYRKNLLVSVPHTGEQKHRFTKLMQEQNDEIINEGQDQIDHYCDKCMHVWEDGDGNLYKCQVIISDGTHLSHPCCGVFRCPNPLQNNRHRFCQEHFDQHDVCAITECTRPIQAGTKTCDTPAHQKMEKLHVEKGKAAFTLTERSRRQCLSHPDSATAADVQEDKVEEEKEDLEEDDTWFETDSSSGNVKIFTVPDPGTAAGGVEELENADGSSCPATKSALGNKKFKAQFARRRTHNKQTLVRPCGVIVARATFFGAEAVSNVLIFIKRAFSVPRAQKPDHIVYDSNCLAKQQVIKNPWFDGIGMCVEVWHFMHKHQQSDNFCQEHCNPADYPELMDADGKAWAFNTSVAEQSNGWINGYTAICREMSAIKYDFFLDEMIRLQNEVTIARLAAQGQNPRNSPARSTDA
;
A
#
# COMPACT_ATOMS: atom_id res chain seq x y z
N MET A 1 -57.56 42.45 22.71
CA MET A 1 -57.90 42.43 24.15
C MET A 1 -56.58 42.27 24.88
N ARG A 2 -56.01 43.41 25.29
CA ARG A 2 -55.96 43.90 26.69
C ARG A 2 -55.08 43.00 27.54
N ASP A 3 -54.11 43.44 28.32
CA ASP A 3 -53.45 44.71 28.68
C ASP A 3 -52.26 44.18 29.53
N GLY A 4 -51.05 44.74 29.60
CA GLY A 4 -50.71 46.12 29.96
C GLY A 4 -49.92 46.12 31.28
N GLU A 5 -49.03 47.11 31.42
CA GLU A 5 -48.24 47.52 32.62
C GLU A 5 -46.84 46.84 32.76
N ARG A 6 -45.70 47.44 32.37
CA ARG A 6 -45.05 48.75 32.71
C ARG A 6 -45.08 48.99 34.24
N ILE A 7 -43.98 49.30 34.93
CA ILE A 7 -43.28 50.60 34.94
C ILE A 7 -41.87 50.48 35.59
N ARG A 8 -40.97 51.35 35.10
CA ARG A 8 -39.65 51.90 35.54
C ARG A 8 -39.49 52.07 37.07
N GLY A 9 -38.33 52.25 37.72
CA GLY A 9 -36.95 52.54 37.37
C GLY A 9 -36.19 53.13 38.58
N HIS A 10 -34.85 53.20 38.46
CA HIS A 10 -33.90 54.13 39.08
C HIS A 10 -33.43 54.06 40.57
N LEU A 11 -32.10 53.85 40.68
CA LEU A 11 -31.06 54.59 41.44
C LEU A 11 -31.10 54.65 42.98
N GLY A 12 -30.01 54.14 43.60
CA GLY A 12 -29.29 54.92 44.61
C GLY A 12 -28.78 54.21 45.89
N VAL A 13 -27.47 53.94 45.92
CA VAL A 13 -26.52 54.11 47.06
C VAL A 13 -26.59 53.17 48.29
N GLY A 14 -25.49 52.44 48.54
CA GLY A 14 -24.80 52.54 49.85
C GLY A 14 -24.52 51.28 50.70
N LYS A 15 -23.31 50.73 50.53
CA LYS A 15 -22.36 50.20 51.56
C LYS A 15 -22.59 48.85 52.29
N ASN A 16 -21.56 48.02 52.10
CA ASN A 16 -20.84 47.14 53.05
C ASN A 16 -21.44 45.79 53.48
N GLY A 17 -20.70 44.70 53.20
CA GLY A 17 -20.77 43.48 54.01
C GLY A 17 -20.35 42.17 53.33
N ILE A 18 -19.04 41.89 53.31
CA ILE A 18 -18.43 40.56 53.55
C ILE A 18 -18.74 39.39 52.57
N LYS A 19 -17.69 38.98 51.85
CA LYS A 19 -17.57 37.78 51.01
C LYS A 19 -17.89 36.48 51.78
N LYS A 20 -18.76 35.63 51.23
CA LYS A 20 -18.72 34.16 51.40
C LYS A 20 -18.74 33.49 50.02
N ARG A 21 -17.60 32.88 49.65
CA ARG A 21 -17.45 31.99 48.50
C ARG A 21 -18.30 30.73 48.73
N ARG A 22 -19.23 30.45 47.81
CA ARG A 22 -19.93 29.16 47.72
C ARG A 22 -19.02 28.18 46.96
N SER A 23 -18.63 27.09 47.60
CA SER A 23 -17.95 25.96 46.96
C SER A 23 -18.94 25.23 46.06
N GLN A 24 -18.69 25.20 44.76
CA GLN A 24 -19.30 24.21 43.86
C GLN A 24 -18.64 22.86 44.12
N ARG A 25 -19.48 21.87 44.45
CA ARG A 25 -19.14 20.45 44.48
C ARG A 25 -18.57 20.04 43.11
N ARG A 26 -17.41 19.40 43.11
CA ARG A 26 -16.93 18.60 41.98
C ARG A 26 -17.66 17.26 42.06
N ASP A 27 -18.38 16.92 41.01
CA ASP A 27 -18.87 15.57 40.80
C ASP A 27 -17.65 14.65 40.57
N GLY A 28 -17.58 13.58 41.36
CA GLY A 28 -16.51 12.60 41.31
C GLY A 28 -16.57 11.81 40.01
N GLY A 29 -15.45 11.78 39.28
CA GLY A 29 -15.29 10.93 38.11
C GLY A 29 -15.23 9.46 38.52
N ASN A 30 -16.14 8.65 37.99
CA ASN A 30 -16.07 7.20 38.09
C ASN A 30 -14.90 6.69 37.24
N PHE A 31 -13.87 6.16 37.92
CA PHE A 31 -12.69 5.55 37.32
C PHE A 31 -13.00 4.09 36.95
N SER A 32 -12.67 3.67 35.72
CA SER A 32 -12.86 2.29 35.26
C SER A 32 -11.55 1.51 35.39
N ALA A 33 -11.34 0.84 36.53
CA ALA A 33 -10.11 0.11 36.86
C ALA A 33 -9.92 -1.25 36.14
N GLY A 34 -10.86 -1.65 35.27
CA GLY A 34 -10.96 -3.04 34.76
C GLY A 34 -9.83 -3.55 33.87
N HIS A 35 -9.01 -2.69 33.26
CA HIS A 35 -7.96 -3.16 32.33
C HIS A 35 -6.60 -3.48 32.98
N VAL A 36 -6.33 -2.99 34.20
CA VAL A 36 -4.98 -3.09 34.82
C VAL A 36 -4.81 -4.33 35.68
N ILE A 37 -5.91 -5.04 35.94
CA ILE A 37 -5.96 -6.12 36.93
C ILE A 37 -6.05 -7.51 36.29
N SER A 38 -6.32 -7.61 34.98
CA SER A 38 -6.76 -8.86 34.35
C SER A 38 -5.76 -10.04 34.38
N LEU A 39 -4.46 -9.87 34.66
CA LEU A 39 -3.51 -11.00 34.56
C LEU A 39 -2.37 -11.02 35.59
N LEU A 40 -2.54 -10.36 36.73
CA LEU A 40 -1.82 -10.79 37.91
C LEU A 40 -2.62 -11.95 38.50
N VAL A 41 -2.11 -13.17 38.35
CA VAL A 41 -2.61 -14.34 39.07
C VAL A 41 -2.39 -14.09 40.57
N PHE A 42 -3.30 -13.35 41.18
CA PHE A 42 -3.35 -13.11 42.61
C PHE A 42 -3.90 -14.37 43.26
N THR A 43 -2.98 -15.26 43.61
CA THR A 43 -3.28 -16.39 44.49
C THR A 43 -3.55 -15.99 45.95
N GLY A 44 -3.55 -14.69 46.25
CA GLY A 44 -4.05 -14.14 47.52
C GLY A 44 -4.67 -12.79 47.25
N GLY A 45 -5.87 -12.52 47.77
CA GLY A 45 -6.67 -11.31 47.53
C GLY A 45 -6.07 -9.99 48.02
N ILE A 46 -4.75 -9.84 48.01
CA ILE A 46 -4.00 -8.68 48.46
C ILE A 46 -3.35 -8.02 47.23
N LEU A 47 -3.63 -6.72 47.05
CA LEU A 47 -3.02 -5.93 45.99
C LEU A 47 -1.51 -5.69 46.26
N PRO A 48 -0.65 -5.68 45.22
CA PRO A 48 0.75 -5.30 45.34
C PRO A 48 0.87 -3.87 45.85
N PRO A 49 1.98 -3.53 46.55
CA PRO A 49 2.24 -2.17 46.99
C PRO A 49 2.19 -1.14 45.85
N ALA A 50 2.79 -1.46 44.70
CA ALA A 50 2.79 -0.57 43.53
C ALA A 50 1.39 -0.23 43.01
N ILE A 51 0.48 -1.22 42.97
CA ILE A 51 -0.92 -1.01 42.55
C ILE A 51 -1.69 -0.25 43.63
N SER A 52 -1.47 -0.59 44.90
CA SER A 52 -2.13 0.09 46.02
C SER A 52 -1.78 1.58 46.05
N GLU A 53 -0.49 1.92 45.90
CA GLU A 53 -0.04 3.30 45.82
C GLU A 53 -0.51 4.03 44.56
N PHE A 54 -0.57 3.35 43.42
CA PHE A 54 -1.12 3.93 42.20
C PHE A 54 -2.59 4.31 42.37
N LEU A 55 -3.41 3.40 42.90
CA LEU A 55 -4.83 3.64 43.16
C LEU A 55 -5.01 4.77 44.18
N ALA A 56 -4.22 4.78 45.25
CA ALA A 56 -4.23 5.84 46.26
C ALA A 56 -3.97 7.23 45.64
N ASP A 57 -2.90 7.34 44.85
CA ASP A 57 -2.52 8.59 44.19
C ASP A 57 -3.54 9.01 43.11
N SER A 58 -4.12 8.07 42.36
CA SER A 58 -5.00 8.38 41.22
C SER A 58 -6.37 8.89 41.62
N ILE A 59 -6.90 8.42 42.76
CA ILE A 59 -8.21 8.84 43.29
C ILE A 59 -8.10 9.77 44.52
N ASP A 60 -6.88 10.17 44.89
CA ASP A 60 -6.57 11.10 46.00
C ASP A 60 -7.07 10.61 47.37
N VAL A 61 -6.74 9.36 47.72
CA VAL A 61 -7.06 8.75 49.02
C VAL A 61 -5.82 8.17 49.71
N PRO A 62 -5.78 8.10 51.05
CA PRO A 62 -4.71 7.43 51.78
C PRO A 62 -4.56 5.94 51.41
N VAL A 63 -3.32 5.49 51.19
CA VAL A 63 -3.00 4.10 50.79
C VAL A 63 -3.53 3.03 51.76
N ASN A 64 -3.67 3.38 53.04
CA ASN A 64 -4.20 2.46 54.05
C ASN A 64 -5.70 2.17 53.90
N LEU A 65 -6.43 2.94 53.09
CA LEU A 65 -7.84 2.69 52.78
C LEU A 65 -8.03 1.82 51.53
N ILE A 66 -6.98 1.60 50.73
CA ILE A 66 -7.05 0.81 49.49
C ILE A 66 -7.43 -0.65 49.73
N PRO A 67 -6.96 -1.35 50.78
CA PRO A 67 -7.43 -2.70 51.07
C PRO A 67 -8.95 -2.76 51.27
N ASP A 68 -9.55 -1.78 51.97
CA ASP A 68 -10.99 -1.72 52.18
C ASP A 68 -11.75 -1.43 50.88
N PHE A 69 -11.23 -0.52 50.04
CA PHE A 69 -11.80 -0.26 48.71
C PHE A 69 -11.70 -1.48 47.78
N TRP A 70 -10.60 -2.22 47.86
CA TRP A 70 -10.39 -3.44 47.08
C TRP A 70 -11.34 -4.54 47.51
N GLU A 71 -11.58 -4.73 48.80
CA GLU A 71 -12.56 -5.71 49.28
C GLU A 71 -13.97 -5.47 48.73
N ILE A 72 -14.33 -4.20 48.48
CA ILE A 72 -15.62 -3.82 47.88
C ILE A 72 -15.62 -3.99 46.36
N THR A 73 -14.53 -3.61 45.69
CA THR A 73 -14.48 -3.51 44.21
C THR A 73 -13.84 -4.70 43.52
N LYS A 74 -13.21 -5.63 44.23
CA LYS A 74 -12.49 -6.77 43.65
C LYS A 74 -13.36 -7.60 42.71
N ASP A 75 -14.60 -7.87 43.09
CA ASP A 75 -15.50 -8.70 42.29
C ASP A 75 -15.91 -7.98 41.00
N GLU A 76 -16.02 -6.64 41.03
CA GLU A 76 -16.28 -5.81 39.85
C GLU A 76 -15.03 -5.62 38.97
N ALA A 77 -13.83 -5.61 39.57
CA ALA A 77 -12.57 -5.42 38.85
C ALA A 77 -12.23 -6.58 37.90
N TRP A 78 -12.79 -7.77 38.16
CA TRP A 78 -12.68 -8.95 37.29
C TRP A 78 -13.79 -9.01 36.22
N LEU A 79 -14.81 -8.15 36.31
CA LEU A 79 -15.81 -8.05 35.26
C LEU A 79 -15.23 -7.35 34.03
N PRO A 80 -15.68 -7.71 32.82
CA PRO A 80 -15.34 -6.96 31.62
C PRO A 80 -15.71 -5.48 31.82
N PRO A 81 -14.83 -4.53 31.48
CA PRO A 81 -15.07 -3.12 31.71
C PRO A 81 -16.30 -2.62 30.93
N ASN A 82 -17.05 -1.67 31.50
CA ASN A 82 -18.21 -1.04 30.85
C ASN A 82 -17.85 -0.15 29.63
N LYS A 83 -16.56 0.16 29.44
CA LYS A 83 -16.00 0.80 28.25
C LYS A 83 -15.07 -0.19 27.57
N ASP A 84 -15.25 -0.41 26.28
CA ASP A 84 -14.48 -1.40 25.52
C ASP A 84 -12.98 -1.07 25.42
N GLU A 85 -12.58 0.20 25.55
CA GLU A 85 -11.20 0.66 25.31
C GLU A 85 -10.75 1.76 26.29
N PRO A 86 -9.49 1.70 26.79
CA PRO A 86 -8.91 2.80 27.55
C PRO A 86 -8.82 4.07 26.71
N ASN A 87 -9.08 5.22 27.34
CA ASN A 87 -9.08 6.51 26.66
C ASN A 87 -7.85 7.35 27.03
N LYS A 88 -7.77 8.56 26.48
CA LYS A 88 -6.70 9.51 26.77
C LYS A 88 -6.60 9.88 28.27
N GLU A 89 -7.72 10.00 28.97
CA GLU A 89 -7.74 10.36 30.40
C GLU A 89 -7.16 9.22 31.25
N ASP A 90 -7.46 7.98 30.88
CA ASP A 90 -6.89 6.79 31.49
C ASP A 90 -5.36 6.80 31.30
N GLU A 91 -4.88 6.96 30.05
CA GLU A 91 -3.44 7.03 29.77
C GLU A 91 -2.75 8.19 30.52
N GLU A 92 -3.39 9.36 30.60
CA GLU A 92 -2.85 10.50 31.34
C GLU A 92 -2.73 10.21 32.85
N CYS A 93 -3.66 9.44 33.41
CA CYS A 93 -3.58 8.98 34.78
C CYS A 93 -2.39 8.01 34.99
N PHE A 94 -2.24 7.02 34.11
CA PHE A 94 -1.10 6.09 34.13
C PHE A 94 0.22 6.81 33.94
N ARG A 95 0.26 7.80 33.05
CA ARG A 95 1.42 8.67 32.85
C ARG A 95 1.81 9.39 34.14
N ARG A 96 0.83 10.00 34.82
CA ARG A 96 1.09 10.82 36.02
C ARG A 96 1.46 10.00 37.26
N PHE A 97 0.82 8.84 37.45
CA PHE A 97 0.90 8.10 38.71
C PHE A 97 1.44 6.67 38.57
N GLY A 98 1.32 6.07 37.39
CA GLY A 98 1.67 4.67 37.12
C GLY A 98 3.09 4.46 36.61
N TRP A 99 3.60 5.31 35.73
CA TRP A 99 4.90 5.09 35.07
C TRP A 99 6.09 4.99 36.03
N LYS A 100 6.10 5.81 37.10
CA LYS A 100 7.13 5.74 38.16
C LYS A 100 7.09 4.42 38.96
N ARG A 101 6.05 3.61 38.75
CA ARG A 101 5.78 2.33 39.42
C ARG A 101 5.75 1.16 38.43
N GLU A 102 6.26 1.35 37.21
CA GLU A 102 6.25 0.34 36.14
C GLU A 102 4.84 -0.13 35.75
N LEU A 103 3.83 0.73 35.91
CA LEU A 103 2.45 0.47 35.52
C LEU A 103 2.11 1.25 34.25
N THR A 104 1.57 0.56 33.25
CA THR A 104 1.07 1.13 31.99
C THR A 104 -0.41 0.87 31.85
N CYS A 105 -1.11 1.73 31.09
CA CYS A 105 -2.55 1.60 30.90
C CYS A 105 -2.93 0.27 30.21
N VAL A 106 -2.08 -0.17 29.28
CA VAL A 106 -2.20 -1.45 28.58
C VAL A 106 -0.94 -2.28 28.81
N THR A 107 -1.12 -3.58 29.07
CA THR A 107 -0.05 -4.59 29.02
C THR A 107 -0.55 -5.74 28.13
N LEU A 108 0.28 -6.14 27.16
CA LEU A 108 -0.04 -7.16 26.19
C LEU A 108 0.40 -8.54 26.69
N TYR A 109 -0.54 -9.48 26.74
CA TYR A 109 -0.27 -10.88 27.11
C TYR A 109 -0.57 -11.82 25.95
N PRO A 110 0.20 -12.90 25.77
CA PRO A 110 -0.15 -13.94 24.80
C PRO A 110 -1.56 -14.47 25.10
N PRO A 111 -2.36 -14.79 24.07
CA PRO A 111 -3.70 -15.37 24.28
C PRO A 111 -3.63 -16.75 24.96
N GLU A 112 -2.49 -17.43 24.85
CA GLU A 112 -2.27 -18.76 25.43
C GLU A 112 -1.55 -18.68 26.78
N GLU A 113 -2.29 -18.91 27.85
CA GLU A 113 -1.75 -18.99 29.22
C GLU A 113 -1.24 -20.40 29.58
N THR A 114 -1.52 -21.38 28.73
CA THR A 114 -1.10 -22.78 28.88
C THR A 114 -0.32 -23.25 27.65
N CYS A 115 0.39 -24.37 27.76
CA CYS A 115 1.18 -24.86 26.64
C CYS A 115 0.30 -25.53 25.58
N THR A 116 0.03 -24.85 24.47
CA THR A 116 -0.75 -25.39 23.33
C THR A 116 0.01 -26.36 22.42
N ASN A 117 1.31 -26.56 22.60
CA ASN A 117 2.09 -27.47 21.76
C ASN A 117 1.60 -28.93 21.92
N PRO A 118 1.05 -29.58 20.88
CA PRO A 118 0.46 -30.92 21.00
C PRO A 118 1.49 -31.99 21.37
N ASP A 119 2.76 -31.80 21.00
CA ASP A 119 3.83 -32.76 21.28
C ASP A 119 4.41 -32.63 22.70
N CYS A 120 3.98 -31.63 23.46
CA CYS A 120 4.52 -31.37 24.78
C CYS A 120 3.80 -32.21 25.85
N LEU A 121 4.58 -33.02 26.58
CA LEU A 121 4.11 -33.90 27.66
C LEU A 121 3.66 -33.15 28.93
N ARG A 122 3.79 -31.83 28.98
CA ARG A 122 3.31 -31.00 30.08
C ARG A 122 1.80 -31.13 30.21
N ASP A 123 1.35 -31.22 31.46
CA ASP A 123 -0.05 -31.06 31.82
C ASP A 123 -0.61 -29.71 31.31
N LYS A 124 -1.56 -29.80 30.38
CA LYS A 124 -2.18 -28.66 29.69
C LYS A 124 -3.02 -27.79 30.61
N ALA A 125 -3.43 -28.31 31.77
CA ALA A 125 -4.14 -27.52 32.78
C ALA A 125 -3.20 -26.58 33.56
N LYS A 126 -1.87 -26.75 33.47
CA LYS A 126 -0.91 -25.93 34.23
C LYS A 126 -0.52 -24.66 33.47
N ALA A 127 -0.90 -23.53 34.05
CA ALA A 127 -0.49 -22.21 33.60
C ALA A 127 1.04 -22.07 33.44
N LEU A 128 1.44 -21.27 32.45
CA LEU A 128 2.81 -20.86 32.23
C LEU A 128 3.18 -19.76 33.24
N LYS A 129 4.13 -20.05 34.12
CA LYS A 129 4.52 -19.13 35.21
C LYS A 129 5.76 -18.29 34.91
N LYS A 130 6.52 -18.64 33.86
CA LYS A 130 7.74 -17.92 33.47
C LYS A 130 7.36 -16.84 32.46
N ALA A 131 7.29 -15.60 32.93
CA ALA A 131 7.02 -14.42 32.13
C ALA A 131 8.26 -13.52 32.06
N GLU A 132 8.64 -13.10 30.84
CA GLU A 132 9.57 -11.99 30.60
C GLU A 132 8.75 -10.79 30.11
N PHE A 133 8.95 -9.62 30.72
CA PHE A 133 8.30 -8.39 30.27
C PHE A 133 9.27 -7.57 29.44
N ARG A 134 8.80 -7.06 28.29
CA ARG A 134 9.55 -6.13 27.45
C ARG A 134 8.83 -4.80 27.34
N GLU A 135 9.59 -3.72 27.48
CA GLU A 135 9.14 -2.37 27.16
C GLU A 135 8.79 -2.28 25.67
N ILE A 136 7.63 -1.73 25.34
CA ILE A 136 7.14 -1.52 23.98
C ILE A 136 6.49 -0.14 23.82
N VAL A 137 6.28 0.26 22.57
CA VAL A 137 5.47 1.40 22.17
C VAL A 137 4.21 0.90 21.50
N LEU A 138 3.07 1.37 21.98
CA LEU A 138 1.75 1.08 21.43
C LEU A 138 1.23 2.30 20.67
N TYR A 139 0.86 2.12 19.40
CA TYR A 139 0.26 3.14 18.56
C TYR A 139 -1.25 2.91 18.45
N THR A 140 -2.04 3.86 18.94
CA THR A 140 -3.50 3.74 19.02
C THR A 140 -4.19 4.98 18.46
N VAL A 141 -5.45 4.84 18.06
CA VAL A 141 -6.28 5.97 17.64
C VAL A 141 -6.72 6.80 18.84
N GLY A 142 -7.11 6.15 19.94
CA GLY A 142 -7.76 6.80 21.09
C GLY A 142 -6.80 7.43 22.11
N MET A 143 -5.70 6.75 22.42
CA MET A 143 -4.73 7.20 23.44
C MET A 143 -3.50 7.88 22.81
N GLY A 144 -3.29 7.69 21.51
CA GLY A 144 -2.09 8.09 20.79
C GLY A 144 -0.94 7.11 20.97
N ALA A 145 0.30 7.61 21.00
CA ALA A 145 1.50 6.79 21.19
C ALA A 145 1.80 6.61 22.68
N CYS A 146 1.71 5.38 23.17
CA CYS A 146 1.73 5.06 24.59
C CYS A 146 2.89 4.13 24.97
N ARG A 147 3.35 4.24 26.21
CA ARG A 147 4.28 3.27 26.81
C ARG A 147 3.48 2.04 27.24
N SER A 148 3.99 0.86 26.93
CA SER A 148 3.32 -0.39 27.30
C SER A 148 4.35 -1.50 27.53
N TYR A 149 3.89 -2.63 28.06
CA TYR A 149 4.68 -3.84 28.21
C TYR A 149 4.09 -4.97 27.37
N SER A 150 4.96 -5.83 26.82
CA SER A 150 4.59 -7.12 26.23
C SER A 150 5.15 -8.23 27.09
N ALA A 151 4.29 -9.09 27.61
CA ALA A 151 4.65 -10.29 28.34
C ALA A 151 4.95 -11.44 27.37
N HIS A 152 6.04 -12.18 27.62
CA HIS A 152 6.40 -13.39 26.89
C HIS A 152 6.38 -14.57 27.84
N LEU A 153 5.56 -15.57 27.52
CA LEU A 153 5.48 -16.80 28.30
C LEU A 153 6.36 -17.88 27.67
N SER A 154 7.00 -18.72 28.48
CA SER A 154 7.79 -19.85 27.98
C SER A 154 7.40 -21.15 28.64
N CYS A 155 7.27 -22.21 27.85
CA CYS A 155 7.06 -23.55 28.35
C CYS A 155 8.42 -24.18 28.71
N PRO A 156 8.69 -24.49 29.99
CA PRO A 156 9.96 -25.06 30.41
C PRO A 156 10.17 -26.51 29.93
N ASP A 157 9.10 -27.20 29.51
CA ASP A 157 9.16 -28.62 29.16
C ASP A 157 9.42 -28.86 27.66
N CYS A 158 9.00 -27.93 26.78
CA CYS A 158 9.15 -28.05 25.33
C CYS A 158 9.78 -26.84 24.63
N ASP A 159 10.22 -25.85 25.40
CA ASP A 159 10.89 -24.63 24.94
C ASP A 159 10.10 -23.84 23.89
N THR A 160 8.77 -23.91 23.97
CA THR A 160 7.89 -23.06 23.16
C THR A 160 7.72 -21.71 23.84
N HIS A 161 7.97 -20.64 23.09
CA HIS A 161 7.84 -19.27 23.55
C HIS A 161 6.57 -18.65 22.94
N TYR A 162 5.77 -18.04 23.79
CA TYR A 162 4.50 -17.42 23.45
C TYR A 162 4.64 -15.91 23.55
N HIS A 163 4.46 -15.22 22.43
CA HIS A 163 4.37 -13.77 22.32
C HIS A 163 2.91 -13.37 22.11
N TYR A 164 2.64 -12.06 22.07
CA TYR A 164 1.30 -11.52 21.87
C TYR A 164 0.64 -11.99 20.56
N ASN A 165 1.35 -11.94 19.42
CA ASN A 165 0.77 -12.29 18.12
C ASN A 165 1.12 -13.69 17.59
N PHE A 166 2.10 -14.35 18.19
CA PHE A 166 2.60 -15.63 17.69
C PHE A 166 3.25 -16.45 18.80
N SER A 167 3.38 -17.74 18.56
CA SER A 167 4.32 -18.60 19.28
C SER A 167 5.53 -18.89 18.41
N HIS A 168 6.67 -19.25 19.01
CA HIS A 168 7.80 -19.76 18.26
C HIS A 168 8.47 -20.96 18.92
N ARG A 169 8.94 -21.87 18.07
CA ARG A 169 9.67 -23.09 18.43
C ARG A 169 10.53 -23.50 17.25
N ASN A 170 11.72 -24.05 17.50
CA ASN A 170 12.62 -24.57 16.45
C ASN A 170 12.91 -23.56 15.32
N GLY A 171 13.05 -22.28 15.66
CA GLY A 171 13.33 -21.23 14.68
C GLY A 171 12.15 -20.84 13.77
N ILE A 172 10.94 -21.35 14.03
CA ILE A 172 9.72 -21.00 13.29
C ILE A 172 8.79 -20.22 14.21
N ARG A 173 8.26 -19.11 13.70
CA ARG A 173 7.20 -18.30 14.28
C ARG A 173 5.87 -18.68 13.63
N THR A 174 4.87 -19.02 14.43
CA THR A 174 3.50 -19.32 13.98
C THR A 174 2.53 -18.35 14.64
N TYR A 175 1.86 -17.54 13.81
CA TYR A 175 0.86 -16.58 14.26
C TYR A 175 -0.42 -17.30 14.71
N TYR A 176 -1.09 -16.75 15.72
CA TYR A 176 -2.35 -17.31 16.22
C TYR A 176 -3.49 -17.11 15.23
N GLU A 177 -4.58 -17.85 15.46
CA GLU A 177 -5.81 -17.75 14.67
C GLU A 177 -6.49 -16.39 14.87
N GLY A 178 -7.09 -15.86 13.81
CA GLY A 178 -7.86 -14.62 13.82
C GLY A 178 -7.03 -13.35 13.62
N MET A 179 -7.73 -12.21 13.64
CA MET A 179 -7.12 -10.89 13.49
C MET A 179 -6.86 -10.28 14.88
N PRO A 180 -5.62 -9.91 15.22
CA PRO A 180 -5.30 -9.41 16.55
C PRO A 180 -5.73 -7.94 16.73
N LYS A 181 -6.09 -7.55 17.96
CA LYS A 181 -6.37 -6.14 18.31
C LYS A 181 -5.15 -5.22 18.13
N TYR A 182 -3.97 -5.73 18.48
CA TYR A 182 -2.70 -5.01 18.30
C TYR A 182 -1.74 -5.90 17.50
N LEU A 183 -1.06 -5.32 16.52
CA LEU A 183 -0.13 -6.05 15.67
C LEU A 183 1.30 -5.61 15.96
N GLN A 184 2.19 -6.57 16.21
CA GLN A 184 3.61 -6.35 16.34
C GLN A 184 4.23 -6.08 14.96
N VAL A 185 4.67 -4.85 14.74
CA VAL A 185 5.24 -4.36 13.47
C VAL A 185 6.74 -4.09 13.56
N GLY A 186 7.29 -4.09 14.78
CA GLY A 186 8.71 -4.01 15.06
C GLY A 186 9.05 -4.83 16.29
N GLU A 187 10.31 -4.87 16.70
CA GLU A 187 10.70 -5.61 17.90
C GLU A 187 9.99 -5.07 19.16
N HIS A 188 9.81 -3.75 19.23
CA HIS A 188 9.20 -3.05 20.35
C HIS A 188 7.99 -2.20 19.95
N GLN A 189 7.43 -2.39 18.75
CA GLN A 189 6.40 -1.52 18.19
C GLN A 189 5.15 -2.32 17.87
N PHE A 190 4.02 -1.86 18.41
CA PHE A 190 2.71 -2.47 18.26
C PHE A 190 1.70 -1.44 17.78
N VAL A 191 0.83 -1.83 16.85
CA VAL A 191 -0.16 -0.93 16.23
C VAL A 191 -1.55 -1.51 16.41
N GLU A 192 -2.49 -0.69 16.85
CA GLU A 192 -3.91 -1.02 16.93
C GLU A 192 -4.51 -1.33 15.55
N ASN A 193 -5.36 -2.35 15.45
CA ASN A 193 -6.04 -2.75 14.22
C ASN A 193 -6.79 -1.59 13.53
N LYS A 194 -7.56 -0.80 14.28
CA LYS A 194 -8.30 0.36 13.75
C LYS A 194 -7.38 1.37 13.06
N LEU A 195 -6.16 1.54 13.57
CA LEU A 195 -5.17 2.42 12.97
C LEU A 195 -4.58 1.84 11.68
N ILE A 196 -4.35 0.52 11.63
CA ILE A 196 -3.92 -0.19 10.42
C ILE A 196 -5.00 -0.09 9.32
N GLU A 197 -6.26 -0.36 9.68
CA GLU A 197 -7.41 -0.25 8.78
C GLU A 197 -7.59 1.19 8.26
N PHE A 198 -7.36 2.20 9.11
CA PHE A 198 -7.32 3.59 8.70
C PHE A 198 -6.22 3.85 7.66
N TRP A 199 -5.01 3.33 7.85
CA TRP A 199 -3.93 3.48 6.88
C TRP A 199 -4.23 2.78 5.56
N ILE A 200 -4.74 1.55 5.58
CA ILE A 200 -5.12 0.80 4.38
C ILE A 200 -6.22 1.56 3.63
N SER A 201 -7.24 2.06 4.33
CA SER A 201 -8.30 2.88 3.72
C SER A 201 -7.75 4.18 3.12
N SER A 202 -6.79 4.82 3.80
CA SER A 202 -6.13 6.03 3.31
C SER A 202 -5.27 5.76 2.07
N MET A 203 -4.60 4.61 2.01
CA MET A 203 -3.87 4.15 0.83
C MET A 203 -4.83 3.87 -0.33
N LEU A 204 -5.97 3.23 -0.07
CA LEU A 204 -6.97 2.86 -1.07
C LEU A 204 -7.65 4.09 -1.70
N LEU A 205 -8.15 5.00 -0.86
CA LEU A 205 -9.02 6.09 -1.29
C LEU A 205 -8.28 7.39 -1.63
N GLY A 206 -7.11 7.61 -1.04
CA GLY A 206 -6.35 8.85 -1.17
C GLY A 206 -4.92 8.66 -1.65
N TRP A 207 -4.53 7.44 -2.05
CA TRP A 207 -3.17 7.09 -2.47
C TRP A 207 -2.10 7.56 -1.47
N MET A 208 -2.44 7.57 -0.17
CA MET A 208 -1.52 8.02 0.86
C MET A 208 -0.34 7.05 0.98
N SER A 209 0.89 7.56 0.84
CA SER A 209 2.08 6.74 1.06
C SER A 209 2.22 6.32 2.53
N ALA A 210 2.90 5.20 2.79
CA ALA A 210 3.21 4.76 4.16
C ALA A 210 3.93 5.85 4.98
N LYS A 211 4.77 6.66 4.34
CA LYS A 211 5.42 7.83 4.95
C LYS A 211 4.40 8.88 5.36
N ASN A 212 3.46 9.21 4.48
CA ASN A 212 2.39 10.16 4.79
C ASN A 212 1.47 9.61 5.89
N CYS A 213 1.15 8.32 5.90
CA CYS A 213 0.41 7.69 7.00
C CYS A 213 1.14 7.86 8.33
N ALA A 214 2.45 7.60 8.38
CA ALA A 214 3.26 7.77 9.58
C ALA A 214 3.30 9.23 10.06
N VAL A 215 3.50 10.18 9.14
CA VAL A 215 3.52 11.63 9.44
C VAL A 215 2.15 12.14 9.88
N THR A 216 1.06 11.69 9.25
CA THR A 216 -0.30 12.05 9.64
C THR A 216 -0.60 11.55 11.05
N TYR A 217 -0.23 10.31 11.37
CA TYR A 217 -0.34 9.79 12.73
C TYR A 217 0.47 10.66 13.70
N ASP A 218 1.73 10.94 13.38
CA ASP A 218 2.62 11.76 14.20
C ASP A 218 2.01 13.12 14.56
N ARG A 219 1.40 13.80 13.57
CA ARG A 219 0.84 15.14 13.72
C ARG A 219 -0.55 15.17 14.36
N ALA A 220 -1.40 14.22 14.02
CA ALA A 220 -2.83 14.29 14.36
C ALA A 220 -3.24 13.36 15.52
N LEU A 221 -2.55 12.22 15.67
CA LEU A 221 -2.99 11.14 16.56
C LEU A 221 -1.96 10.77 17.62
N SER A 222 -0.68 11.07 17.44
CA SER A 222 0.36 10.61 18.37
C SER A 222 0.21 11.17 19.78
N MET A 223 -0.45 12.34 19.90
CA MET A 223 -0.68 13.07 21.15
C MET A 223 0.58 13.26 22.01
N ARG A 224 1.76 13.32 21.37
CA ARG A 224 3.02 13.51 22.09
C ARG A 224 3.06 14.89 22.72
N ASP A 225 3.31 14.94 24.03
CA ASP A 225 3.85 16.13 24.65
C ASP A 225 5.38 16.08 24.54
N GLN A 226 6.00 17.18 24.11
CA GLN A 226 7.43 17.24 23.82
C GLN A 226 8.28 16.99 25.09
N LYS A 227 7.69 17.21 26.27
CA LYS A 227 8.30 16.99 27.59
C LYS A 227 8.41 15.50 27.98
N ASP A 228 7.53 14.63 27.46
CA ASP A 228 7.48 13.21 27.87
C ASP A 228 8.65 12.37 27.29
N ALA A 229 9.35 12.90 26.27
CA ALA A 229 10.52 12.27 25.66
C ALA A 229 11.76 12.34 26.57
N GLU A 230 11.82 13.30 27.49
CA GLU A 230 13.03 13.62 28.27
C GLU A 230 12.96 13.14 29.74
N GLU A 231 11.77 13.07 30.34
CA GLU A 231 11.65 12.95 31.81
C GLU A 231 11.53 11.51 32.35
N GLY A 232 11.45 10.48 31.50
CA GLY A 232 10.87 9.19 31.94
C GLY A 232 11.72 7.93 31.85
N GLY A 233 13.02 7.99 31.51
CA GLY A 233 13.91 6.82 31.48
C GLY A 233 13.55 5.67 30.51
N TRP A 234 12.49 5.84 29.70
CA TRP A 234 12.00 4.84 28.76
C TRP A 234 12.91 4.75 27.54
N ARG A 235 13.24 3.52 27.12
CA ARG A 235 14.32 3.30 26.16
C ARG A 235 13.94 3.59 24.71
N PHE A 236 12.64 3.65 24.40
CA PHE A 236 12.14 3.72 23.03
C PHE A 236 11.46 5.06 22.73
N GLY A 237 11.85 5.67 21.62
CA GLY A 237 11.18 6.84 21.09
C GLY A 237 9.77 6.50 20.60
N MET A 238 8.85 7.45 20.77
CA MET A 238 7.45 7.28 20.35
C MET A 238 7.22 7.50 18.86
N LYS A 239 8.29 7.70 18.05
CA LYS A 239 8.22 8.02 16.62
C LYS A 239 7.80 6.82 15.79
N LEU A 240 6.66 6.93 15.11
CA LEU A 240 6.23 5.95 14.12
C LEU A 240 7.01 6.17 12.81
N THR A 241 7.47 5.10 12.18
CA THR A 241 8.27 5.15 10.95
C THR A 241 7.49 4.64 9.74
N THR A 242 8.01 4.90 8.55
CA THR A 242 7.46 4.39 7.28
C THR A 242 7.48 2.87 7.25
N GLU A 243 8.52 2.26 7.80
CA GLU A 243 8.72 0.81 7.87
C GLU A 243 7.67 0.15 8.74
N HIS A 244 7.32 0.74 9.90
CA HIS A 244 6.26 0.21 10.76
C HIS A 244 4.90 0.19 10.05
N VAL A 245 4.57 1.20 9.25
CA VAL A 245 3.33 1.22 8.47
C VAL A 245 3.35 0.16 7.37
N TRP A 246 4.50 -0.04 6.70
CA TRP A 246 4.65 -1.09 5.70
C TRP A 246 4.57 -2.50 6.28
N ASP A 247 5.20 -2.74 7.42
CA ASP A 247 5.14 -4.02 8.11
C ASP A 247 3.73 -4.30 8.62
N ALA A 248 3.02 -3.26 9.11
CA ALA A 248 1.61 -3.35 9.45
C ALA A 248 0.78 -3.78 8.24
N PHE A 249 0.92 -3.08 7.10
CA PHE A 249 0.21 -3.39 5.86
C PHE A 249 0.44 -4.84 5.43
N VAL A 250 1.70 -5.25 5.26
CA VAL A 250 2.05 -6.58 4.75
C VAL A 250 1.53 -7.67 5.67
N LEU A 251 1.81 -7.57 6.98
CA LEU A 251 1.43 -8.62 7.91
C LEU A 251 -0.09 -8.66 8.12
N TRP A 252 -0.77 -7.51 8.17
CA TRP A 252 -2.23 -7.45 8.29
C TRP A 252 -2.92 -8.10 7.09
N SER A 253 -2.49 -7.77 5.86
CA SER A 253 -3.03 -8.38 4.64
C SER A 253 -2.77 -9.88 4.56
N LEU A 254 -1.57 -10.34 4.93
CA LEU A 254 -1.25 -11.77 4.97
C LEU A 254 -2.11 -12.52 5.99
N LEU A 255 -2.26 -12.00 7.22
CA LEU A 255 -3.10 -12.60 8.25
C LEU A 255 -4.57 -12.65 7.80
N GLY A 256 -5.09 -11.56 7.22
CA GLY A 256 -6.46 -11.51 6.73
C GLY A 256 -6.74 -12.51 5.60
N GLN A 257 -5.77 -12.74 4.71
CA GLN A 257 -5.91 -13.75 3.65
C GLN A 257 -5.88 -15.18 4.21
N HIS A 258 -4.94 -15.48 5.10
CA HIS A 258 -4.82 -16.80 5.71
C HIS A 258 -6.03 -17.12 6.59
N TYR A 259 -6.54 -16.13 7.31
CA TYR A 259 -7.78 -16.25 8.09
C TYR A 259 -8.98 -16.63 7.21
N ARG A 260 -9.17 -15.98 6.05
CA ARG A 260 -10.22 -16.34 5.08
C ARG A 260 -10.12 -17.77 4.55
N LYS A 261 -8.94 -18.37 4.60
CA LYS A 261 -8.66 -19.75 4.15
C LYS A 261 -8.59 -20.76 5.29
N ASN A 262 -8.81 -20.33 6.54
CA ASN A 262 -8.59 -21.16 7.74
C ASN A 262 -7.16 -21.73 7.82
N LEU A 263 -6.17 -20.92 7.47
CA LEU A 263 -4.74 -21.25 7.55
C LEU A 263 -4.04 -20.37 8.59
N LEU A 264 -2.94 -20.89 9.16
CA LEU A 264 -2.07 -20.11 10.04
C LEU A 264 -0.85 -19.61 9.29
N VAL A 265 -0.43 -18.38 9.58
CA VAL A 265 0.79 -17.79 9.03
C VAL A 265 2.00 -18.34 9.78
N SER A 266 2.97 -18.92 9.07
CA SER A 266 4.24 -19.36 9.64
C SER A 266 5.44 -18.82 8.87
N VAL A 267 6.42 -18.27 9.60
CA VAL A 267 7.64 -17.66 9.03
C VAL A 267 8.87 -18.00 9.87
N PRO A 268 10.09 -17.88 9.31
CA PRO A 268 11.30 -17.94 10.12
C PRO A 268 11.28 -16.92 11.27
N HIS A 269 11.68 -17.36 12.46
CA HIS A 269 11.77 -16.50 13.64
C HIS A 269 12.94 -15.51 13.53
N THR A 270 14.08 -15.97 13.00
CA THR A 270 15.30 -15.19 12.77
C THR A 270 15.35 -14.56 11.39
N GLY A 271 16.23 -13.57 11.20
CA GLY A 271 16.43 -12.87 9.95
C GLY A 271 15.97 -11.42 10.00
N GLU A 272 16.28 -10.66 8.94
CA GLU A 272 15.88 -9.26 8.85
C GLU A 272 14.37 -9.13 8.66
N GLN A 273 13.77 -8.21 9.41
CA GLN A 273 12.33 -7.93 9.35
C GLN A 273 11.84 -7.66 7.92
N LYS A 274 12.60 -6.87 7.15
CA LYS A 274 12.30 -6.52 5.75
C LYS A 274 12.17 -7.72 4.80
N HIS A 275 12.73 -8.87 5.17
CA HIS A 275 12.73 -10.10 4.37
C HIS A 275 11.81 -11.19 4.92
N ARG A 276 11.34 -11.04 6.17
CA ARG A 276 10.59 -12.08 6.91
C ARG A 276 9.36 -12.58 6.16
N PHE A 277 8.66 -11.68 5.48
CA PHE A 277 7.40 -11.98 4.79
C PHE A 277 7.53 -12.11 3.28
N THR A 278 8.74 -11.97 2.71
CA THR A 278 8.95 -11.99 1.26
C THR A 278 8.47 -13.29 0.62
N LYS A 279 8.72 -14.44 1.27
CA LYS A 279 8.27 -15.75 0.77
C LYS A 279 6.74 -15.84 0.72
N LEU A 280 6.05 -15.42 1.77
CA LEU A 280 4.59 -15.46 1.83
C LEU A 280 3.94 -14.50 0.82
N MET A 281 4.51 -13.30 0.63
CA MET A 281 4.06 -12.39 -0.43
C MET A 281 4.22 -13.03 -1.81
N GLN A 282 5.34 -13.72 -2.07
CA GLN A 282 5.55 -14.44 -3.33
C GLN A 282 4.55 -15.58 -3.51
N GLU A 283 4.31 -16.39 -2.48
CA GLU A 283 3.32 -17.48 -2.52
C GLU A 283 1.92 -16.96 -2.84
N GLN A 284 1.51 -15.81 -2.27
CA GLN A 284 0.24 -15.17 -2.61
C GLN A 284 0.21 -14.64 -4.05
N ASN A 285 1.30 -14.03 -4.52
CA ASN A 285 1.39 -13.58 -5.92
C ASN A 285 1.27 -14.77 -6.89
N ASP A 286 1.97 -15.87 -6.60
CA ASP A 286 1.96 -17.10 -7.41
C ASP A 286 0.57 -17.73 -7.43
N GLU A 287 -0.13 -17.74 -6.29
CA GLU A 287 -1.50 -18.21 -6.21
C GLU A 287 -2.43 -17.38 -7.10
N ILE A 288 -2.35 -16.04 -7.09
CA ILE A 288 -3.15 -15.19 -7.99
C ILE A 288 -2.82 -15.46 -9.45
N ILE A 289 -1.56 -15.72 -9.79
CA ILE A 289 -1.15 -16.09 -11.15
C ILE A 289 -1.78 -17.42 -11.58
N ASN A 290 -1.85 -18.41 -10.68
CA ASN A 290 -2.29 -19.77 -10.98
C ASN A 290 -3.81 -19.95 -10.88
N GLU A 291 -4.45 -19.28 -9.93
CA GLU A 291 -5.87 -19.45 -9.60
C GLU A 291 -6.74 -18.27 -10.07
N GLY A 292 -6.12 -17.14 -10.41
CA GLY A 292 -6.79 -15.88 -10.72
C GLY A 292 -7.14 -15.07 -9.47
N GLN A 293 -7.46 -13.80 -9.66
CA GLN A 293 -7.96 -12.96 -8.58
C GLN A 293 -9.34 -13.44 -8.09
N ASP A 294 -9.72 -13.07 -6.86
CA ASP A 294 -11.01 -13.43 -6.25
C ASP A 294 -12.22 -13.20 -7.19
N GLN A 295 -12.16 -12.14 -8.00
CA GLN A 295 -13.24 -11.71 -8.90
C GLN A 295 -13.12 -12.19 -10.35
N ILE A 296 -12.24 -13.16 -10.66
CA ILE A 296 -12.05 -13.64 -12.04
C ILE A 296 -13.33 -14.18 -12.71
N ASP A 297 -14.24 -14.71 -11.90
CA ASP A 297 -15.53 -15.29 -12.28
C ASP A 297 -16.71 -14.31 -12.09
N HIS A 298 -16.43 -13.04 -11.77
CA HIS A 298 -17.43 -12.02 -11.51
C HIS A 298 -18.34 -11.77 -12.71
N TYR A 299 -19.64 -11.65 -12.44
CA TYR A 299 -20.62 -11.07 -13.35
C TYR A 299 -21.66 -10.23 -12.59
N CYS A 300 -22.29 -9.29 -13.29
CA CYS A 300 -23.37 -8.45 -12.81
C CYS A 300 -24.14 -7.91 -14.02
N ASP A 301 -25.26 -7.24 -13.77
CA ASP A 301 -26.15 -6.72 -14.82
C ASP A 301 -25.47 -5.66 -15.71
N LYS A 302 -24.36 -5.07 -15.25
CA LYS A 302 -23.56 -4.09 -16.02
C LYS A 302 -22.45 -4.69 -16.88
N CYS A 303 -22.00 -5.91 -16.60
CA CYS A 303 -20.86 -6.52 -17.31
C CYS A 303 -21.21 -7.78 -18.10
N MET A 304 -22.44 -8.27 -17.95
CA MET A 304 -22.99 -9.35 -18.74
C MET A 304 -24.40 -8.97 -19.20
N HIS A 305 -24.63 -9.05 -20.51
CA HIS A 305 -25.95 -8.91 -21.09
C HIS A 305 -26.51 -10.30 -21.43
N VAL A 306 -27.79 -10.53 -21.17
CA VAL A 306 -28.51 -11.77 -21.52
C VAL A 306 -29.78 -11.37 -22.24
N TRP A 307 -30.04 -11.96 -23.39
CA TRP A 307 -31.22 -11.67 -24.22
C TRP A 307 -31.77 -12.93 -24.87
N GLU A 308 -32.99 -12.85 -25.35
CA GLU A 308 -33.70 -13.93 -26.04
C GLU A 308 -33.91 -13.53 -27.51
N ASP A 309 -33.69 -14.45 -28.45
CA ASP A 309 -34.07 -14.21 -29.85
C ASP A 309 -35.58 -14.45 -30.08
N GLY A 310 -36.05 -14.17 -31.30
CA GLY A 310 -37.46 -14.38 -31.67
C GLY A 310 -37.94 -15.83 -31.64
N ASP A 311 -37.02 -16.79 -31.55
CA ASP A 311 -37.29 -18.23 -31.48
C ASP A 311 -37.23 -18.78 -30.05
N GLY A 312 -36.94 -17.92 -29.06
CA GLY A 312 -36.86 -18.27 -27.65
C GLY A 312 -35.49 -18.75 -27.17
N ASN A 313 -34.45 -18.63 -27.99
CA ASN A 313 -33.10 -19.02 -27.59
C ASN A 313 -32.45 -17.91 -26.78
N LEU A 314 -31.83 -18.29 -25.66
CA LEU A 314 -31.09 -17.35 -24.80
C LEU A 314 -29.64 -17.22 -25.23
N TYR A 315 -29.19 -15.98 -25.38
CA TYR A 315 -27.81 -15.59 -25.64
C TYR A 315 -27.28 -14.77 -24.49
N LYS A 316 -25.96 -14.82 -24.32
CA LYS A 316 -25.24 -13.94 -23.39
C LYS A 316 -24.03 -13.32 -24.06
N CYS A 317 -23.67 -12.14 -23.60
CA CYS A 317 -22.40 -11.49 -23.93
C CYS A 317 -21.78 -10.95 -22.65
N GLN A 318 -20.61 -11.47 -22.30
CA GLN A 318 -19.78 -10.96 -21.22
C GLN A 318 -18.51 -10.34 -21.78
N VAL A 319 -18.38 -9.03 -21.61
CA VAL A 319 -17.28 -8.24 -22.16
C VAL A 319 -16.10 -8.18 -21.20
N ILE A 320 -14.89 -8.13 -21.75
CA ILE A 320 -13.69 -7.71 -21.04
C ILE A 320 -12.99 -6.59 -21.80
N ILE A 321 -12.55 -5.55 -21.08
CA ILE A 321 -11.78 -4.45 -21.63
C ILE A 321 -10.35 -4.56 -21.13
N SER A 322 -9.39 -4.39 -22.04
CA SER A 322 -7.97 -4.36 -21.73
C SER A 322 -7.41 -2.97 -22.02
N ASP A 323 -6.68 -2.39 -21.08
CA ASP A 323 -5.92 -1.14 -21.29
C ASP A 323 -4.66 -1.12 -20.41
N GLY A 324 -3.64 -0.41 -20.89
CA GLY A 324 -2.32 -0.30 -20.31
C GLY A 324 -2.08 1.04 -19.62
N THR A 325 -1.27 1.04 -18.56
CA THR A 325 -0.91 2.29 -17.89
C THR A 325 0.53 2.32 -17.41
N HIS A 326 1.10 3.52 -17.34
CA HIS A 326 2.51 3.76 -17.01
C HIS A 326 2.79 3.66 -15.51
N LEU A 327 2.38 2.54 -14.88
CA LEU A 327 2.78 2.20 -13.53
C LEU A 327 3.98 1.23 -13.58
N SER A 328 5.13 1.65 -13.08
CA SER A 328 6.39 0.90 -13.22
C SER A 328 7.15 0.69 -11.92
N HIS A 329 8.00 -0.34 -11.88
CA HIS A 329 9.01 -0.57 -10.85
C HIS A 329 10.38 -0.91 -11.49
N PRO A 330 11.50 -0.85 -10.74
CA PRO A 330 12.81 -1.23 -11.25
C PRO A 330 12.84 -2.69 -11.73
N CYS A 331 13.44 -2.95 -12.89
CA CYS A 331 13.58 -4.27 -13.48
C CYS A 331 14.98 -4.49 -14.08
N CYS A 332 15.24 -5.72 -14.53
CA CYS A 332 16.48 -6.04 -15.23
C CYS A 332 16.67 -5.16 -16.49
N GLY A 333 17.90 -4.73 -16.72
CA GLY A 333 18.27 -3.92 -17.88
C GLY A 333 18.15 -4.63 -19.22
N VAL A 334 18.24 -5.97 -19.24
CA VAL A 334 18.09 -6.79 -20.44
C VAL A 334 16.65 -6.71 -20.95
N PHE A 335 16.48 -6.44 -22.25
CA PHE A 335 15.17 -6.26 -22.87
C PHE A 335 14.27 -7.49 -22.66
N ARG A 336 13.04 -7.26 -22.18
CA ARG A 336 12.02 -8.29 -21.88
C ARG A 336 12.38 -9.30 -20.79
N CYS A 337 13.46 -9.10 -20.03
CA CYS A 337 13.79 -9.97 -18.91
C CYS A 337 12.79 -9.76 -17.74
N PRO A 338 12.02 -10.79 -17.33
CA PRO A 338 11.06 -10.68 -16.24
C PRO A 338 11.69 -10.93 -14.87
N ASN A 339 12.94 -11.40 -14.82
CA ASN A 339 13.58 -11.81 -13.58
C ASN A 339 13.79 -10.61 -12.65
N PRO A 340 13.41 -10.73 -11.37
CA PRO A 340 13.52 -9.63 -10.42
C PRO A 340 14.98 -9.30 -10.12
N LEU A 341 15.22 -8.04 -9.75
CA LEU A 341 16.50 -7.61 -9.20
C LEU A 341 16.61 -8.12 -7.76
N GLN A 342 17.79 -8.59 -7.36
CA GLN A 342 18.06 -8.99 -5.96
C GLN A 342 18.15 -7.77 -5.04
N ASN A 343 18.51 -6.62 -5.60
CA ASN A 343 18.48 -5.33 -4.95
C ASN A 343 18.03 -4.30 -5.99
N ASN A 344 17.10 -3.42 -5.61
CA ASN A 344 16.61 -2.38 -6.49
C ASN A 344 17.71 -1.42 -6.95
N ARG A 345 18.88 -1.38 -6.32
CA ARG A 345 20.06 -0.61 -6.76
C ARG A 345 20.82 -1.26 -7.93
N HIS A 346 20.62 -2.54 -8.22
CA HIS A 346 21.29 -3.22 -9.34
C HIS A 346 20.68 -2.83 -10.69
N ARG A 347 21.47 -2.86 -11.77
CA ARG A 347 20.98 -2.69 -13.15
C ARG A 347 20.48 -4.00 -13.74
N PHE A 348 21.03 -5.12 -13.30
CA PHE A 348 20.74 -6.44 -13.84
C PHE A 348 20.39 -7.45 -12.75
N CYS A 349 19.58 -8.44 -13.12
CA CYS A 349 19.20 -9.55 -12.23
C CYS A 349 20.36 -10.54 -12.07
N GLN A 350 20.16 -11.60 -11.28
CA GLN A 350 21.17 -12.62 -10.99
C GLN A 350 21.72 -13.31 -12.24
N GLU A 351 20.84 -13.65 -13.17
CA GLU A 351 21.21 -14.37 -14.40
C GLU A 351 21.97 -13.50 -15.40
N HIS A 352 21.81 -12.18 -15.31
CA HIS A 352 22.45 -11.21 -16.20
C HIS A 352 23.45 -10.34 -15.43
N PHE A 353 23.97 -10.82 -14.30
CA PHE A 353 24.81 -10.00 -13.43
C PHE A 353 26.14 -9.63 -14.11
N ASP A 354 26.62 -10.49 -14.99
CA ASP A 354 27.77 -10.30 -15.89
C ASP A 354 27.64 -9.05 -16.79
N GLN A 355 26.41 -8.61 -17.09
CA GLN A 355 26.18 -7.41 -17.89
C GLN A 355 26.62 -6.11 -17.18
N HIS A 356 26.88 -6.15 -15.86
CA HIS A 356 27.53 -5.02 -15.17
C HIS A 356 28.98 -4.82 -15.64
N ASP A 357 29.65 -5.86 -16.13
CA ASP A 357 31.04 -5.81 -16.58
C ASP A 357 31.17 -5.40 -18.06
N VAL A 358 30.05 -5.16 -18.73
CA VAL A 358 29.96 -4.74 -20.15
C VAL A 358 29.64 -3.24 -20.24
N CYS A 359 30.27 -2.56 -21.20
CA CYS A 359 30.04 -1.15 -21.47
C CYS A 359 28.54 -0.82 -21.63
N ALA A 360 28.03 0.15 -20.87
CA ALA A 360 26.63 0.56 -20.87
C ALA A 360 26.14 1.27 -22.16
N ILE A 361 27.01 1.45 -23.15
CA ILE A 361 26.61 2.00 -24.45
C ILE A 361 25.97 0.88 -25.26
N THR A 362 24.78 1.13 -25.78
CA THR A 362 24.01 0.15 -26.56
C THR A 362 24.85 -0.28 -27.75
N GLU A 363 24.87 -1.59 -28.04
CA GLU A 363 25.69 -2.24 -29.09
C GLU A 363 27.22 -2.30 -28.81
N CYS A 364 27.70 -1.83 -27.65
CA CYS A 364 29.09 -2.02 -27.25
C CYS A 364 29.25 -3.26 -26.36
N THR A 365 30.12 -4.19 -26.76
CA THR A 365 30.39 -5.44 -26.03
C THR A 365 31.73 -5.45 -25.28
N ARG A 366 32.45 -4.31 -25.27
CA ARG A 366 33.75 -4.22 -24.59
C ARG A 366 33.60 -4.16 -23.07
N PRO A 367 34.58 -4.67 -22.31
CA PRO A 367 34.56 -4.62 -20.86
C PRO A 367 34.63 -3.19 -20.34
N ILE A 368 34.05 -2.95 -19.17
CA ILE A 368 34.13 -1.66 -18.48
C ILE A 368 35.55 -1.37 -17.97
N GLN A 369 35.85 -0.10 -17.76
CA GLN A 369 37.00 0.32 -16.97
C GLN A 369 36.62 0.30 -15.48
N ALA A 370 37.55 -0.10 -14.62
CA ALA A 370 37.31 -0.17 -13.18
C ALA A 370 36.79 1.19 -12.64
N GLY A 371 35.65 1.16 -11.95
CA GLY A 371 35.01 2.35 -11.38
C GLY A 371 34.14 3.16 -12.34
N THR A 372 33.93 2.69 -13.58
CA THR A 372 33.03 3.34 -14.56
C THR A 372 32.02 2.34 -15.12
N LYS A 373 30.95 2.83 -15.77
CA LYS A 373 29.95 2.02 -16.49
C LYS A 373 30.31 1.85 -17.97
N THR A 374 31.49 2.29 -18.41
CA THR A 374 31.90 2.37 -19.83
C THR A 374 33.27 1.77 -20.09
N CYS A 375 33.53 1.33 -21.32
CA CYS A 375 34.86 0.87 -21.75
C CYS A 375 35.85 2.03 -21.89
N ASP A 376 37.11 1.71 -22.18
CA ASP A 376 38.25 2.64 -22.36
C ASP A 376 38.10 3.68 -23.50
N THR A 377 37.04 3.60 -24.31
CA THR A 377 36.84 4.55 -25.42
C THR A 377 36.51 5.95 -24.92
N PRO A 378 37.30 6.98 -25.32
CA PRO A 378 37.14 8.34 -24.82
C PRO A 378 35.73 8.92 -25.00
N ALA A 379 35.06 8.58 -26.12
CA ALA A 379 33.69 9.01 -26.37
C ALA A 379 32.70 8.43 -25.35
N HIS A 380 32.81 7.15 -24.99
CA HIS A 380 31.91 6.49 -24.04
C HIS A 380 32.12 7.03 -22.62
N GLN A 381 33.38 7.19 -22.21
CA GLN A 381 33.74 7.82 -20.93
C GLN A 381 33.19 9.25 -20.82
N LYS A 382 33.25 10.03 -21.93
CA LYS A 382 32.67 11.36 -22.00
C LYS A 382 31.13 11.34 -21.93
N MET A 383 30.47 10.35 -22.51
CA MET A 383 29.00 10.17 -22.39
C MET A 383 28.59 9.91 -20.94
N GLU A 384 29.29 9.02 -20.23
CA GLU A 384 29.02 8.75 -18.81
C GLU A 384 29.25 9.98 -17.94
N LYS A 385 30.36 10.72 -18.18
CA LYS A 385 30.63 11.97 -17.47
C LYS A 385 29.51 13.00 -17.65
N LEU A 386 29.06 13.20 -18.90
CA LEU A 386 27.94 14.12 -19.20
C LEU A 386 26.64 13.67 -18.54
N HIS A 387 26.37 12.36 -18.48
CA HIS A 387 25.21 11.82 -17.79
C HIS A 387 25.25 12.13 -16.27
N VAL A 388 26.39 11.87 -15.62
CA VAL A 388 26.59 12.18 -14.19
C VAL A 388 26.48 13.69 -13.91
N GLU A 389 27.03 14.53 -14.78
CA GLU A 389 26.92 15.99 -14.68
C GLU A 389 25.47 16.47 -14.82
N LYS A 390 24.70 15.90 -15.77
CA LYS A 390 23.26 16.19 -15.93
C LYS A 390 22.49 15.82 -14.66
N GLY A 391 22.71 14.64 -14.09
CA GLY A 391 22.05 14.21 -12.85
C GLY A 391 22.30 15.17 -11.68
N LYS A 392 23.56 15.61 -11.49
CA LYS A 392 23.92 16.59 -10.46
C LYS A 392 23.29 17.97 -10.68
N ALA A 393 23.21 18.42 -11.94
CA ALA A 393 22.62 19.70 -12.31
C ALA A 393 21.10 19.71 -12.11
N ALA A 394 20.40 18.64 -12.49
CA ALA A 394 18.96 18.48 -12.29
C ALA A 394 18.61 18.56 -10.80
N PHE A 395 19.33 17.85 -9.93
CA PHE A 395 19.12 17.93 -8.48
C PHE A 395 19.34 19.35 -7.93
N THR A 396 20.38 20.04 -8.40
CA THR A 396 20.66 21.43 -8.01
C THR A 396 19.52 22.38 -8.42
N LEU A 397 18.88 22.14 -9.56
CA LEU A 397 17.74 22.92 -10.04
C LEU A 397 16.44 22.57 -9.29
N THR A 398 16.19 21.29 -9.00
CA THR A 398 15.05 20.86 -8.17
C THR A 398 15.14 21.44 -6.76
N GLU A 399 16.33 21.41 -6.15
CA GLU A 399 16.60 22.01 -4.84
C GLU A 399 16.44 23.54 -4.87
N ARG A 400 16.85 24.21 -5.96
CA ARG A 400 16.58 25.66 -6.15
C ARG A 400 15.10 25.97 -6.34
N SER A 401 14.36 25.15 -7.10
CA SER A 401 12.92 25.31 -7.29
C SER A 401 12.15 25.10 -5.99
N ARG A 402 12.54 24.10 -5.20
CA ARG A 402 12.03 23.86 -3.85
C ARG A 402 12.31 25.04 -2.92
N ARG A 403 13.50 25.67 -3.01
CA ARG A 403 13.84 26.91 -2.28
C ARG A 403 13.10 28.15 -2.78
N GLN A 404 12.77 28.24 -4.08
CA GLN A 404 11.93 29.31 -4.63
C GLN A 404 10.47 29.16 -4.23
N CYS A 405 9.95 27.94 -4.12
CA CYS A 405 8.59 27.66 -3.61
C CYS A 405 8.41 28.02 -2.13
N LEU A 406 9.50 28.11 -1.35
CA LEU A 406 9.50 28.59 0.04
C LEU A 406 9.39 30.12 0.18
N SER A 407 9.23 30.86 -0.93
CA SER A 407 8.95 32.31 -0.89
C SER A 407 7.45 32.65 -0.74
N HIS A 408 6.58 31.65 -0.61
CA HIS A 408 5.19 31.82 -0.16
C HIS A 408 5.07 31.47 1.34
N PRO A 409 4.57 32.39 2.19
CA PRO A 409 4.52 32.18 3.63
C PRO A 409 3.34 31.27 4.01
N ASP A 410 3.67 30.12 4.60
CA ASP A 410 2.96 29.37 5.66
C ASP A 410 3.02 27.85 5.47
N SER A 411 4.24 27.31 5.50
CA SER A 411 4.49 25.98 6.07
C SER A 411 5.95 25.91 6.52
N ALA A 412 6.25 26.67 7.57
CA ALA A 412 7.52 26.60 8.27
C ALA A 412 7.45 25.54 9.37
N THR A 413 8.20 24.45 9.20
CA THR A 413 9.24 24.06 10.16
C THR A 413 10.34 23.33 9.39
N ALA A 414 11.21 24.13 8.79
CA ALA A 414 12.57 23.75 8.47
C ALA A 414 13.39 23.87 9.76
N ALA A 415 13.44 22.81 10.55
CA ALA A 415 14.43 22.63 11.60
C ALA A 415 14.55 21.12 11.85
N ASP A 416 15.78 20.64 11.88
CA ASP A 416 16.20 19.26 12.15
C ASP A 416 16.00 18.24 11.02
N VAL A 417 16.57 18.54 9.84
CA VAL A 417 17.20 17.48 9.05
C VAL A 417 18.62 17.34 9.60
N GLN A 418 18.81 16.43 10.57
CA GLN A 418 20.15 15.94 10.87
C GLN A 418 20.74 15.36 9.59
N GLU A 419 21.92 15.86 9.22
CA GLU A 419 22.74 15.53 8.05
C GLU A 419 23.33 14.09 8.08
N ASP A 420 22.69 13.16 8.78
CA ASP A 420 23.22 11.80 8.92
C ASP A 420 22.69 10.87 7.82
N LYS A 421 23.58 10.57 6.86
CA LYS A 421 23.58 9.45 5.89
C LYS A 421 22.65 9.52 4.66
N VAL A 422 22.49 10.68 4.02
CA VAL A 422 21.82 10.79 2.70
C VAL A 422 22.82 10.87 1.52
N GLU A 423 24.12 10.65 1.74
CA GLU A 423 25.12 10.84 0.67
C GLU A 423 25.10 9.78 -0.46
N GLU A 424 24.43 8.64 -0.27
CA GLU A 424 24.41 7.52 -1.23
C GLU A 424 23.08 7.27 -1.97
N GLU A 425 21.99 7.95 -1.62
CA GLU A 425 20.71 7.83 -2.35
C GLU A 425 20.59 8.88 -3.44
N LYS A 426 21.47 8.80 -4.43
CA LYS A 426 21.41 9.65 -5.63
C LYS A 426 20.51 8.96 -6.65
N GLU A 427 19.31 9.51 -6.83
CA GLU A 427 18.31 9.05 -7.80
C GLU A 427 18.83 9.21 -9.24
N ASP A 428 19.49 8.18 -9.78
CA ASP A 428 19.76 8.04 -11.23
C ASP A 428 18.45 7.60 -11.92
N LEU A 429 17.60 8.57 -12.30
CA LEU A 429 16.33 8.35 -12.99
C LEU A 429 16.47 8.61 -14.49
N GLU A 430 16.20 7.60 -15.32
CA GLU A 430 15.98 7.75 -16.76
C GLU A 430 14.47 7.80 -17.01
N GLU A 431 13.89 9.01 -16.95
CA GLU A 431 12.48 9.26 -17.30
C GLU A 431 12.30 9.86 -18.71
N ASP A 432 13.41 10.31 -19.31
CA ASP A 432 13.43 10.96 -20.61
C ASP A 432 14.21 10.12 -21.62
N ASP A 433 13.75 10.06 -22.88
CA ASP A 433 14.52 9.43 -23.97
C ASP A 433 15.79 10.24 -24.21
N THR A 434 16.92 9.69 -23.75
CA THR A 434 18.22 10.33 -23.76
C THR A 434 19.14 9.65 -24.77
N TRP A 435 19.77 10.43 -25.64
CA TRP A 435 20.77 9.93 -26.58
C TRP A 435 21.97 10.86 -26.67
N PHE A 436 23.07 10.33 -27.20
CA PHE A 436 24.31 11.04 -27.42
C PHE A 436 24.63 11.11 -28.90
N GLU A 437 25.08 12.27 -29.37
CA GLU A 437 25.64 12.39 -30.72
C GLU A 437 27.13 12.70 -30.64
N THR A 438 27.93 11.98 -31.42
CA THR A 438 29.35 12.29 -31.62
C THR A 438 29.56 12.97 -32.96
N ASP A 439 30.22 14.12 -32.96
CA ASP A 439 30.73 14.74 -34.18
C ASP A 439 31.99 14.00 -34.65
N SER A 440 31.88 13.35 -35.81
CA SER A 440 32.95 12.59 -36.48
C SER A 440 34.22 13.42 -36.76
N SER A 441 34.13 14.75 -36.77
CA SER A 441 35.24 15.67 -37.08
C SER A 441 35.93 16.28 -35.84
N SER A 442 35.22 16.43 -34.72
CA SER A 442 35.73 17.10 -33.51
C SER A 442 35.82 16.21 -32.27
N GLY A 443 35.26 15.00 -32.30
CA GLY A 443 35.20 14.12 -31.12
C GLY A 443 34.32 14.68 -29.98
N ASN A 444 33.55 15.72 -30.24
CA ASN A 444 32.62 16.28 -29.28
C ASN A 444 31.38 15.40 -29.14
N VAL A 445 31.02 15.13 -27.88
CA VAL A 445 29.81 14.40 -27.49
C VAL A 445 28.81 15.43 -27.01
N LYS A 446 27.58 15.37 -27.53
CA LYS A 446 26.44 16.16 -27.04
C LYS A 446 25.35 15.22 -26.53
N ILE A 447 24.73 15.58 -25.41
CA ILE A 447 23.57 14.87 -24.85
C ILE A 447 22.28 15.55 -25.34
N PHE A 448 21.31 14.74 -25.72
CA PHE A 448 19.97 15.16 -26.11
C PHE A 448 18.96 14.43 -25.24
N THR A 449 17.85 15.09 -24.95
CA THR A 449 16.83 14.60 -24.04
C THR A 449 15.49 15.10 -24.52
N VAL A 450 14.53 14.19 -24.64
CA VAL A 450 13.12 14.51 -24.91
C VAL A 450 12.29 13.82 -23.83
N PRO A 451 11.30 14.51 -23.21
CA PRO A 451 10.36 13.86 -22.31
C PRO A 451 9.76 12.64 -22.97
N ASP A 452 9.74 11.49 -22.29
CA ASP A 452 9.06 10.30 -22.81
C ASP A 452 7.56 10.65 -23.02
N PRO A 453 6.99 10.48 -24.23
CA PRO A 453 5.59 10.83 -24.51
C PRO A 453 4.56 10.15 -23.60
N GLY A 454 4.94 9.12 -22.84
CA GLY A 454 4.10 8.45 -21.84
C GLY A 454 4.04 9.09 -20.45
N THR A 455 4.84 10.13 -20.16
CA THR A 455 5.00 10.67 -18.78
C THR A 455 4.08 11.86 -18.47
N ALA A 456 3.31 12.36 -19.45
CA ALA A 456 2.34 13.43 -19.22
C ALA A 456 1.00 12.89 -18.70
N ALA A 457 0.94 12.62 -17.39
CA ALA A 457 -0.34 12.52 -16.70
C ALA A 457 -0.96 13.92 -16.59
N GLY A 458 -1.98 14.21 -17.40
CA GLY A 458 -2.97 15.27 -17.19
C GLY A 458 -2.53 16.69 -17.55
N GLY A 459 -2.96 17.16 -18.71
CA GLY A 459 -2.89 18.56 -19.13
C GLY A 459 -2.64 18.69 -20.62
N VAL A 460 -3.70 18.77 -21.41
CA VAL A 460 -3.61 19.18 -22.81
C VAL A 460 -3.34 20.68 -22.80
N GLU A 461 -2.08 21.09 -22.90
CA GLU A 461 -1.74 22.40 -23.43
C GLU A 461 -1.17 22.19 -24.83
N GLU A 462 -2.02 22.50 -25.82
CA GLU A 462 -1.63 22.66 -27.21
C GLU A 462 -0.55 23.74 -27.29
N LEU A 463 0.71 23.33 -27.52
CA LEU A 463 1.73 24.25 -27.99
C LEU A 463 1.55 24.43 -29.49
N GLU A 464 0.76 25.44 -29.83
CA GLU A 464 0.69 26.04 -31.15
C GLU A 464 2.08 26.40 -31.70
N ASN A 465 2.17 26.32 -33.02
CA ASN A 465 3.31 26.63 -33.87
C ASN A 465 4.15 27.84 -33.41
N ALA A 466 5.43 27.62 -33.14
CA ALA A 466 6.45 28.67 -33.14
C ALA A 466 7.46 28.41 -34.26
N ASP A 467 7.19 29.05 -35.40
CA ASP A 467 8.16 29.28 -36.47
C ASP A 467 9.22 30.30 -36.03
N GLY A 468 10.45 30.16 -36.54
CA GLY A 468 11.44 31.23 -36.61
C GLY A 468 12.41 31.42 -35.44
N SER A 469 13.49 30.63 -35.40
CA SER A 469 14.79 31.13 -34.94
C SER A 469 15.95 30.39 -35.63
N SER A 470 16.85 31.16 -36.24
CA SER A 470 17.89 30.69 -37.14
C SER A 470 19.27 30.56 -36.48
N CYS A 471 19.99 29.51 -36.91
CA CYS A 471 21.45 29.38 -37.09
C CYS A 471 22.39 29.15 -35.87
N PRO A 472 23.60 28.55 -36.05
CA PRO A 472 24.30 28.29 -37.32
C PRO A 472 24.66 26.82 -37.62
N ALA A 473 24.88 26.59 -38.91
CA ALA A 473 25.27 25.35 -39.55
C ALA A 473 26.64 24.81 -39.11
N THR A 474 26.68 23.54 -38.73
CA THR A 474 27.73 22.60 -39.17
C THR A 474 27.18 21.16 -39.03
N LYS A 475 26.28 20.73 -39.93
CA LYS A 475 26.05 19.28 -40.08
C LYS A 475 27.17 18.76 -40.97
N SER A 476 28.06 17.95 -40.41
CA SER A 476 29.15 17.33 -41.17
C SER A 476 28.56 16.37 -42.22
N ALA A 477 29.16 16.32 -43.40
CA ALA A 477 28.74 15.45 -44.50
C ALA A 477 28.90 13.94 -44.20
N LEU A 478 29.52 13.58 -43.05
CA LEU A 478 29.75 12.22 -42.60
C LEU A 478 28.67 11.69 -41.62
N GLY A 479 27.67 12.51 -41.26
CA GLY A 479 26.59 12.15 -40.35
C GLY A 479 27.04 12.04 -38.89
N ASN A 480 26.21 12.53 -37.96
CA ASN A 480 26.42 12.32 -36.53
C ASN A 480 26.03 10.89 -36.18
N LYS A 481 26.88 10.16 -35.44
CA LYS A 481 26.49 8.85 -34.90
C LYS A 481 25.67 9.04 -33.63
N LYS A 482 24.45 8.51 -33.62
CA LYS A 482 23.53 8.50 -32.48
C LYS A 482 23.80 7.27 -31.62
N PHE A 483 24.09 7.46 -30.34
CA PHE A 483 24.30 6.41 -29.35
C PHE A 483 23.20 6.47 -28.28
N LYS A 484 22.67 5.32 -27.89
CA LYS A 484 21.89 5.17 -26.66
C LYS A 484 22.77 4.54 -25.57
N ALA A 485 22.54 4.90 -24.32
CA ALA A 485 23.24 4.33 -23.19
C ALA A 485 22.23 3.89 -22.12
N GLN A 486 22.57 2.86 -21.36
CA GLN A 486 21.81 2.39 -20.21
C GLN A 486 22.64 2.61 -18.94
N PHE A 487 22.78 3.87 -18.54
CA PHE A 487 23.55 4.21 -17.35
C PHE A 487 22.72 4.02 -16.08
N ALA A 488 21.43 4.24 -16.15
CA ALA A 488 20.49 4.01 -15.05
C ALA A 488 19.90 2.59 -15.07
N ARG A 489 19.04 2.36 -14.08
CA ARG A 489 18.25 1.12 -13.94
C ARG A 489 17.07 1.19 -14.91
N ARG A 490 16.78 0.06 -15.56
CA ARG A 490 15.57 -0.04 -16.37
C ARG A 490 14.34 -0.17 -15.47
N ARG A 491 13.20 0.26 -15.98
CA ARG A 491 11.88 0.08 -15.34
C ARG A 491 10.98 -0.77 -16.21
N THR A 492 9.99 -1.41 -15.60
CA THR A 492 8.94 -2.10 -16.35
C THR A 492 8.21 -1.13 -17.27
N HIS A 493 7.70 -1.63 -18.39
CA HIS A 493 7.17 -0.77 -19.45
C HIS A 493 5.82 -0.18 -19.05
N ASN A 494 4.85 -1.06 -18.79
CA ASN A 494 3.50 -0.68 -18.37
C ASN A 494 2.89 -1.80 -17.52
N LYS A 495 1.79 -1.45 -16.84
CA LYS A 495 0.87 -2.39 -16.23
C LYS A 495 -0.37 -2.50 -17.12
N GLN A 496 -0.66 -3.71 -17.58
CA GLN A 496 -1.89 -4.03 -18.30
C GLN A 496 -2.95 -4.50 -17.32
N THR A 497 -4.19 -4.04 -17.48
CA THR A 497 -5.34 -4.52 -16.69
C THR A 497 -6.40 -5.16 -17.58
N LEU A 498 -7.16 -6.09 -17.02
CA LEU A 498 -8.41 -6.61 -17.59
C LEU A 498 -9.55 -6.20 -16.67
N VAL A 499 -10.49 -5.43 -17.21
CA VAL A 499 -11.56 -4.79 -16.45
C VAL A 499 -12.90 -5.12 -17.06
N ARG A 500 -13.85 -5.52 -16.22
CA ARG A 500 -15.26 -5.70 -16.61
C ARG A 500 -15.90 -4.31 -16.83
N PRO A 501 -16.89 -4.16 -17.74
CA PRO A 501 -17.61 -2.89 -17.95
C PRO A 501 -18.16 -2.22 -16.68
N CYS A 502 -18.40 -2.99 -15.62
CA CYS A 502 -18.87 -2.51 -14.31
C CYS A 502 -17.78 -1.89 -13.41
N GLY A 503 -16.51 -1.93 -13.83
CA GLY A 503 -15.35 -1.41 -13.10
C GLY A 503 -14.61 -2.43 -12.23
N VAL A 504 -15.06 -3.69 -12.19
CA VAL A 504 -14.34 -4.77 -11.49
C VAL A 504 -13.09 -5.16 -12.28
N ILE A 505 -11.93 -5.04 -11.66
CA ILE A 505 -10.64 -5.45 -12.24
C ILE A 505 -10.47 -6.94 -11.94
N VAL A 506 -10.31 -7.77 -12.97
CA VAL A 506 -10.27 -9.24 -12.81
C VAL A 506 -8.88 -9.83 -12.97
N ALA A 507 -7.98 -9.10 -13.64
CA ALA A 507 -6.59 -9.49 -13.77
C ALA A 507 -5.70 -8.28 -14.08
N ARG A 508 -4.41 -8.44 -13.82
CA ARG A 508 -3.37 -7.50 -14.22
C ARG A 508 -2.10 -8.23 -14.64
N ALA A 509 -1.28 -7.60 -15.48
CA ALA A 509 0.04 -8.10 -15.85
C ALA A 509 1.05 -6.96 -15.96
N THR A 510 2.29 -7.23 -15.55
CA THR A 510 3.42 -6.31 -15.74
C THR A 510 4.13 -6.66 -17.04
N PHE A 511 4.30 -5.69 -17.94
CA PHE A 511 5.01 -5.90 -19.20
C PHE A 511 6.43 -5.34 -19.14
N PHE A 512 7.35 -6.06 -19.77
CA PHE A 512 8.78 -5.77 -19.74
C PHE A 512 9.25 -5.31 -21.12
N GLY A 513 9.84 -4.13 -21.18
CA GLY A 513 10.50 -3.59 -22.36
C GLY A 513 9.59 -3.06 -23.48
N ALA A 514 8.41 -3.63 -23.70
CA ALA A 514 7.43 -3.17 -24.69
C ALA A 514 6.00 -3.65 -24.40
N GLU A 515 5.01 -2.84 -24.77
CA GLU A 515 3.61 -3.25 -24.89
C GLU A 515 3.37 -3.89 -26.27
N ALA A 516 3.86 -5.12 -26.45
CA ALA A 516 3.58 -5.87 -27.67
C ALA A 516 2.15 -6.43 -27.62
N VAL A 517 1.41 -6.33 -28.73
CA VAL A 517 0.06 -6.91 -28.89
C VAL A 517 0.05 -8.42 -28.55
N SER A 518 1.12 -9.15 -28.88
CA SER A 518 1.26 -10.56 -28.52
C SER A 518 1.30 -10.79 -27.01
N ASN A 519 1.86 -9.86 -26.22
CA ASN A 519 1.86 -9.94 -24.75
C ASN A 519 0.44 -9.77 -24.19
N VAL A 520 -0.36 -8.87 -24.76
CA VAL A 520 -1.78 -8.68 -24.40
C VAL A 520 -2.58 -9.96 -24.67
N LEU A 521 -2.40 -10.56 -25.84
CA LEU A 521 -3.06 -11.82 -26.20
C LEU A 521 -2.67 -12.98 -25.28
N ILE A 522 -1.38 -13.12 -24.95
CA ILE A 522 -0.88 -14.13 -23.99
C ILE A 522 -1.47 -13.88 -22.61
N PHE A 523 -1.53 -12.61 -22.17
CA PHE A 523 -2.07 -12.23 -20.89
C PHE A 523 -3.56 -12.56 -20.77
N ILE A 524 -4.39 -12.15 -21.74
CA ILE A 524 -5.82 -12.47 -21.78
C ILE A 524 -6.02 -13.98 -21.75
N LYS A 525 -5.27 -14.72 -22.59
CA LYS A 525 -5.37 -16.18 -22.62
C LYS A 525 -5.03 -16.81 -21.27
N ARG A 526 -3.97 -16.37 -20.61
CA ARG A 526 -3.58 -16.88 -19.28
C ARG A 526 -4.63 -16.56 -18.22
N ALA A 527 -5.08 -15.30 -18.15
CA ALA A 527 -6.07 -14.86 -17.18
C ALA A 527 -7.39 -15.66 -17.29
N PHE A 528 -7.81 -16.01 -18.50
CA PHE A 528 -9.05 -16.77 -18.74
C PHE A 528 -8.84 -18.27 -18.97
N SER A 529 -7.68 -18.81 -18.57
CA SER A 529 -7.41 -20.26 -18.56
C SER A 529 -7.21 -20.83 -17.14
N VAL A 530 -7.36 -20.03 -16.09
CA VAL A 530 -7.30 -20.48 -14.68
C VAL A 530 -8.62 -21.18 -14.28
N PRO A 531 -8.63 -22.04 -13.24
CA PRO A 531 -9.74 -22.96 -12.96
C PRO A 531 -11.14 -22.33 -12.82
N ARG A 532 -11.25 -21.13 -12.24
CA ARG A 532 -12.54 -20.43 -12.04
C ARG A 532 -12.96 -19.55 -13.22
N ALA A 533 -12.02 -19.23 -14.12
CA ALA A 533 -12.26 -18.23 -15.13
C ALA A 533 -13.23 -18.73 -16.22
N GLN A 534 -14.05 -17.82 -16.72
CA GLN A 534 -14.85 -18.04 -17.92
C GLN A 534 -14.28 -17.22 -19.06
N LYS A 535 -14.02 -17.89 -20.18
CA LYS A 535 -13.62 -17.24 -21.43
C LYS A 535 -14.61 -16.11 -21.75
N PRO A 536 -14.15 -14.88 -22.01
CA PRO A 536 -15.03 -13.77 -22.35
C PRO A 536 -15.68 -14.01 -23.70
N ASP A 537 -16.89 -13.47 -23.88
CA ASP A 537 -17.61 -13.53 -25.16
C ASP A 537 -17.12 -12.41 -26.09
N HIS A 538 -16.62 -11.30 -25.53
CA HIS A 538 -16.10 -10.16 -26.29
C HIS A 538 -14.88 -9.50 -25.60
N ILE A 539 -13.86 -9.14 -26.39
CA ILE A 539 -12.66 -8.40 -25.95
C ILE A 539 -12.65 -7.01 -26.58
N VAL A 540 -12.44 -5.98 -25.78
CA VAL A 540 -12.19 -4.60 -26.23
C VAL A 540 -10.75 -4.20 -25.89
N TYR A 541 -10.02 -3.68 -26.88
CA TYR A 541 -8.63 -3.22 -26.72
C TYR A 541 -8.27 -2.22 -27.82
N ASP A 542 -7.47 -1.21 -27.52
CA ASP A 542 -7.16 -0.11 -28.46
C ASP A 542 -6.50 -0.57 -29.75
N SER A 543 -5.65 -1.61 -29.67
CA SER A 543 -4.97 -2.18 -30.84
C SER A 543 -5.57 -3.53 -31.26
N ASN A 544 -6.89 -3.72 -31.07
CA ASN A 544 -7.53 -4.99 -31.39
C ASN A 544 -7.48 -5.37 -32.87
N CYS A 545 -7.35 -4.42 -33.80
CA CYS A 545 -7.12 -4.74 -35.22
C CYS A 545 -5.84 -5.57 -35.41
N LEU A 546 -4.73 -5.17 -34.78
CA LEU A 546 -3.48 -5.93 -34.79
C LEU A 546 -3.59 -7.24 -34.00
N ALA A 547 -4.36 -7.23 -32.90
CA ALA A 547 -4.56 -8.41 -32.07
C ALA A 547 -5.33 -9.49 -32.84
N LYS A 548 -6.44 -9.11 -33.47
CA LYS A 548 -7.30 -9.98 -34.26
C LYS A 548 -6.52 -10.60 -35.42
N GLN A 549 -5.74 -9.82 -36.17
CA GLN A 549 -4.88 -10.34 -37.24
C GLN A 549 -3.95 -11.48 -36.77
N GLN A 550 -3.40 -11.38 -35.55
CA GLN A 550 -2.51 -12.40 -35.00
C GLN A 550 -3.24 -13.67 -34.55
N VAL A 551 -4.54 -13.61 -34.25
CA VAL A 551 -5.30 -14.72 -33.65
C VAL A 551 -6.39 -15.32 -34.54
N ILE A 552 -6.60 -14.84 -35.76
CA ILE A 552 -7.58 -15.41 -36.72
C ILE A 552 -7.48 -16.95 -36.84
N LYS A 553 -6.28 -17.51 -36.74
CA LYS A 553 -6.03 -18.96 -36.86
C LYS A 553 -5.85 -19.66 -35.51
N ASN A 554 -6.12 -19.00 -34.40
CA ASN A 554 -5.90 -19.52 -33.06
C ASN A 554 -7.24 -19.99 -32.44
N PRO A 555 -7.44 -21.31 -32.28
CA PRO A 555 -8.72 -21.86 -31.83
C PRO A 555 -9.17 -21.37 -30.45
N TRP A 556 -8.23 -20.90 -29.61
CA TRP A 556 -8.59 -20.36 -28.30
C TRP A 556 -9.44 -19.09 -28.44
N PHE A 557 -9.29 -18.30 -29.50
CA PHE A 557 -10.03 -17.07 -29.74
C PHE A 557 -11.30 -17.26 -30.59
N ASP A 558 -11.56 -18.47 -31.08
CA ASP A 558 -12.76 -18.77 -31.86
C ASP A 558 -14.02 -18.41 -31.07
N GLY A 559 -14.96 -17.74 -31.74
CA GLY A 559 -16.22 -17.29 -31.15
C GLY A 559 -16.12 -16.08 -30.21
N ILE A 560 -14.94 -15.48 -30.02
CA ILE A 560 -14.80 -14.23 -29.27
C ILE A 560 -14.97 -13.03 -30.22
N GLY A 561 -15.89 -12.12 -29.89
CA GLY A 561 -15.98 -10.81 -30.54
C GLY A 561 -14.77 -9.93 -30.17
N MET A 562 -14.18 -9.24 -31.14
CA MET A 562 -12.99 -8.40 -30.90
C MET A 562 -13.13 -7.07 -31.63
N CYS A 563 -13.43 -6.01 -30.88
CA CYS A 563 -13.55 -4.65 -31.41
C CYS A 563 -12.51 -3.70 -30.80
N VAL A 564 -12.20 -2.62 -31.51
CA VAL A 564 -11.42 -1.52 -30.94
C VAL A 564 -12.29 -0.74 -29.96
N GLU A 565 -11.70 -0.12 -28.95
CA GLU A 565 -12.45 0.79 -28.07
C GLU A 565 -13.09 1.94 -28.88
N VAL A 566 -14.31 2.34 -28.54
CA VAL A 566 -15.14 3.25 -29.36
C VAL A 566 -14.45 4.59 -29.62
N TRP A 567 -13.88 5.21 -28.58
CA TRP A 567 -13.18 6.48 -28.71
C TRP A 567 -11.90 6.34 -29.53
N HIS A 568 -11.10 5.30 -29.29
CA HIS A 568 -9.89 5.01 -30.06
C HIS A 568 -10.20 4.75 -31.54
N PHE A 569 -11.24 3.99 -31.84
CA PHE A 569 -11.68 3.73 -33.21
C PHE A 569 -12.01 5.03 -33.95
N MET A 570 -12.70 5.96 -33.29
CA MET A 570 -13.11 7.24 -33.89
C MET A 570 -11.98 8.24 -34.09
N HIS A 571 -10.96 8.27 -33.21
CA HIS A 571 -10.00 9.37 -33.16
C HIS A 571 -8.54 8.97 -33.42
N LYS A 572 -8.18 7.70 -33.27
CA LYS A 572 -6.80 7.22 -33.32
C LYS A 572 -6.54 6.23 -34.46
N HIS A 573 -7.56 5.55 -34.94
CA HIS A 573 -7.45 4.67 -36.10
C HIS A 573 -7.75 5.41 -37.40
N GLN A 574 -6.96 5.13 -38.43
CA GLN A 574 -7.19 5.73 -39.74
C GLN A 574 -8.42 5.08 -40.38
N GLN A 575 -9.31 5.90 -40.95
CA GLN A 575 -10.47 5.39 -41.70
C GLN A 575 -10.07 4.52 -42.90
N SER A 576 -8.83 4.65 -43.38
CA SER A 576 -8.25 3.82 -44.44
C SER A 576 -7.74 2.45 -43.99
N ASP A 577 -7.74 2.14 -42.69
CA ASP A 577 -7.44 0.79 -42.21
C ASP A 577 -8.66 -0.11 -42.45
N ASN A 578 -8.76 -0.65 -43.66
CA ASN A 578 -9.88 -1.51 -44.08
C ASN A 578 -10.04 -2.73 -43.16
N PHE A 579 -8.95 -3.30 -42.65
CA PHE A 579 -9.05 -4.45 -41.75
C PHE A 579 -9.72 -4.05 -40.42
N CYS A 580 -9.34 -2.91 -39.86
CA CYS A 580 -9.96 -2.39 -38.64
C CYS A 580 -11.45 -2.09 -38.86
N GLN A 581 -11.81 -1.46 -39.99
CA GLN A 581 -13.19 -1.13 -40.34
C GLN A 581 -14.05 -2.39 -40.55
N GLU A 582 -13.55 -3.41 -41.24
CA GLU A 582 -14.32 -4.62 -41.59
C GLU A 582 -14.44 -5.64 -40.45
N HIS A 583 -13.50 -5.63 -39.50
CA HIS A 583 -13.43 -6.70 -38.50
C HIS A 583 -13.43 -6.23 -37.06
N CYS A 584 -13.20 -4.95 -36.77
CA CYS A 584 -13.02 -4.44 -35.41
C CYS A 584 -13.88 -3.21 -35.11
N ASN A 585 -14.77 -2.81 -36.01
CA ASN A 585 -15.71 -1.73 -35.80
C ASN A 585 -16.75 -2.15 -34.75
N PRO A 586 -16.85 -1.44 -33.60
CA PRO A 586 -17.83 -1.77 -32.56
C PRO A 586 -19.27 -1.82 -33.05
N ALA A 587 -19.63 -1.02 -34.06
CA ALA A 587 -21.00 -0.95 -34.59
C ALA A 587 -21.45 -2.24 -35.29
N ASP A 588 -20.51 -3.10 -35.69
CA ASP A 588 -20.81 -4.38 -36.35
C ASP A 588 -21.12 -5.51 -35.35
N TYR A 589 -21.16 -5.20 -34.05
CA TYR A 589 -21.41 -6.15 -32.97
C TYR A 589 -22.69 -5.78 -32.21
N PRO A 590 -23.86 -6.29 -32.65
CA PRO A 590 -25.16 -6.00 -32.04
C PRO A 590 -25.21 -6.36 -30.55
N GLU A 591 -24.42 -7.34 -30.11
CA GLU A 591 -24.36 -7.76 -28.71
C GLU A 591 -23.75 -6.70 -27.76
N LEU A 592 -23.14 -5.64 -28.31
CA LEU A 592 -22.62 -4.51 -27.54
C LEU A 592 -23.64 -3.37 -27.37
N MET A 593 -24.77 -3.43 -28.08
CA MET A 593 -25.86 -2.46 -28.00
C MET A 593 -26.89 -2.86 -26.96
N ASP A 594 -27.66 -1.89 -26.47
CA ASP A 594 -28.82 -2.15 -25.62
C ASP A 594 -29.94 -2.87 -26.39
N ALA A 595 -30.97 -3.33 -25.66
CA ALA A 595 -32.08 -4.09 -26.23
C ALA A 595 -32.85 -3.32 -27.33
N ASP A 596 -32.81 -1.98 -27.32
CA ASP A 596 -33.44 -1.12 -28.32
C ASP A 596 -32.52 -0.81 -29.52
N GLY A 597 -31.23 -1.19 -29.44
CA GLY A 597 -30.21 -0.85 -30.43
C GLY A 597 -29.87 0.64 -30.51
N LYS A 598 -30.18 1.42 -29.47
CA LYS A 598 -30.08 2.90 -29.48
C LYS A 598 -28.87 3.43 -28.72
N ALA A 599 -28.38 2.68 -27.74
CA ALA A 599 -27.23 3.06 -26.95
C ALA A 599 -26.29 1.86 -26.71
N TRP A 600 -25.05 2.15 -26.35
CA TRP A 600 -24.09 1.12 -25.94
C TRP A 600 -24.52 0.51 -24.60
N ALA A 601 -24.56 -0.82 -24.54
CA ALA A 601 -24.86 -1.55 -23.31
C ALA A 601 -23.69 -1.54 -22.31
N PHE A 602 -22.47 -1.36 -22.80
CA PHE A 602 -21.24 -1.47 -22.01
C PHE A 602 -20.41 -0.19 -22.04
N ASN A 603 -19.83 0.15 -20.89
CA ASN A 603 -18.81 1.19 -20.80
C ASN A 603 -17.45 0.64 -21.28
N THR A 604 -17.09 0.93 -22.53
CA THR A 604 -15.83 0.47 -23.13
C THR A 604 -14.61 1.25 -22.64
N SER A 605 -14.79 2.45 -22.08
CA SER A 605 -13.70 3.29 -21.56
C SER A 605 -13.40 3.04 -20.07
N VAL A 606 -13.99 2.01 -19.45
CA VAL A 606 -13.84 1.71 -18.03
C VAL A 606 -12.41 1.34 -17.62
N ALA A 607 -11.65 0.73 -18.54
CA ALA A 607 -10.27 0.33 -18.26
C ALA A 607 -9.36 1.56 -18.12
N GLU A 608 -9.52 2.57 -18.98
CA GLU A 608 -8.83 3.86 -18.86
C GLU A 608 -9.17 4.56 -17.52
N GLN A 609 -10.45 4.56 -17.13
CA GLN A 609 -10.89 5.12 -15.85
C GLN A 609 -10.24 4.39 -14.66
N SER A 610 -10.17 3.06 -14.74
CA SER A 610 -9.54 2.22 -13.71
C SER A 610 -8.02 2.44 -13.65
N ASN A 611 -7.39 2.65 -14.81
CA ASN A 611 -5.98 3.00 -14.93
C ASN A 611 -5.69 4.36 -14.29
N GLY A 612 -6.59 5.34 -14.40
CA GLY A 612 -6.52 6.60 -13.67
C GLY A 612 -6.42 6.40 -12.15
N TRP A 613 -7.20 5.47 -11.58
CA TRP A 613 -7.09 5.12 -10.16
C TRP A 613 -5.79 4.38 -9.84
N ILE A 614 -5.37 3.41 -10.65
CA ILE A 614 -4.09 2.69 -10.44
C ILE A 614 -2.88 3.62 -10.49
N ASN A 615 -2.90 4.63 -11.36
CA ASN A 615 -1.80 5.58 -11.51
C ASN A 615 -1.54 6.45 -10.29
N GLY A 616 -2.53 6.62 -9.41
CA GLY A 616 -2.31 7.31 -8.13
C GLY A 616 -1.25 6.62 -7.27
N TYR A 617 -0.97 5.32 -7.49
CA TYR A 617 0.07 4.57 -6.79
C TYR A 617 1.49 4.79 -7.33
N THR A 618 1.70 5.62 -8.36
CA THR A 618 3.02 5.80 -9.00
C THR A 618 4.12 6.14 -8.00
N ALA A 619 3.90 7.11 -7.11
CA ALA A 619 4.88 7.50 -6.10
C ALA A 619 5.16 6.41 -5.07
N ILE A 620 4.15 5.58 -4.75
CA ILE A 620 4.25 4.49 -3.78
C ILE A 620 5.04 3.31 -4.37
N CYS A 621 4.72 2.95 -5.61
CA CYS A 621 5.29 1.80 -6.30
C CYS A 621 6.69 2.03 -6.85
N ARG A 622 7.11 3.31 -6.97
CA ARG A 622 8.29 3.73 -7.72
C ARG A 622 9.57 2.95 -7.39
N GLU A 623 9.84 2.69 -6.12
CA GLU A 623 11.05 1.99 -5.66
C GLU A 623 10.75 0.66 -4.96
N MET A 624 9.59 0.06 -5.20
CA MET A 624 9.26 -1.25 -4.65
C MET A 624 10.03 -2.38 -5.35
N SER A 625 10.35 -3.44 -4.61
CA SER A 625 10.80 -4.69 -5.22
C SER A 625 9.64 -5.34 -5.97
N ALA A 626 9.91 -6.14 -7.00
CA ALA A 626 8.88 -6.78 -7.81
C ALA A 626 7.84 -7.55 -6.96
N ILE A 627 8.31 -8.32 -5.98
CA ILE A 627 7.44 -9.11 -5.08
C ILE A 627 6.48 -8.22 -4.30
N LYS A 628 7.01 -7.15 -3.67
CA LYS A 628 6.20 -6.24 -2.86
C LYS A 628 5.29 -5.37 -3.73
N TYR A 629 5.75 -4.99 -4.91
CA TYR A 629 4.96 -4.26 -5.91
C TYR A 629 3.73 -5.06 -6.34
N ASP A 630 3.93 -6.34 -6.70
CA ASP A 630 2.83 -7.20 -7.11
C ASP A 630 1.86 -7.46 -5.95
N PHE A 631 2.38 -7.80 -4.77
CA PHE A 631 1.56 -8.02 -3.57
C PHE A 631 0.72 -6.80 -3.21
N PHE A 632 1.33 -5.61 -3.20
CA PHE A 632 0.64 -4.36 -2.87
C PHE A 632 -0.49 -4.07 -3.86
N LEU A 633 -0.23 -4.20 -5.16
CA LEU A 633 -1.23 -3.90 -6.18
C LEU A 633 -2.39 -4.90 -6.18
N ASP A 634 -2.11 -6.19 -6.00
CA ASP A 634 -3.18 -7.18 -5.89
C ASP A 634 -4.06 -6.93 -4.66
N GLU A 635 -3.47 -6.56 -3.54
CA GLU A 635 -4.23 -6.24 -2.34
C GLU A 635 -5.07 -4.96 -2.51
N MET A 636 -4.52 -3.91 -3.15
CA MET A 636 -5.28 -2.71 -3.48
C MET A 636 -6.43 -3.00 -4.45
N ILE A 637 -6.19 -3.82 -5.48
CA ILE A 637 -7.23 -4.23 -6.43
C ILE A 637 -8.32 -5.04 -5.74
N ARG A 638 -7.96 -5.98 -4.85
CA ARG A 638 -8.93 -6.76 -4.07
C ARG A 638 -9.85 -5.84 -3.26
N LEU A 639 -9.28 -4.90 -2.52
CA LEU A 639 -10.03 -3.94 -1.72
C LEU A 639 -10.89 -3.00 -2.58
N GLN A 640 -10.36 -2.53 -3.71
CA GLN A 640 -11.11 -1.69 -4.66
C GLN A 640 -12.30 -2.44 -5.27
N ASN A 641 -12.13 -3.73 -5.56
CA ASN A 641 -13.19 -4.58 -6.04
C ASN A 641 -14.27 -4.79 -4.98
N GLU A 642 -13.92 -4.96 -3.70
CA GLU A 642 -14.89 -5.05 -2.60
C GLU A 642 -15.78 -3.79 -2.53
N VAL A 643 -15.16 -2.60 -2.60
CA VAL A 643 -15.89 -1.33 -2.65
C VAL A 643 -16.78 -1.24 -3.90
N THR A 644 -16.26 -1.65 -5.05
CA THR A 644 -16.98 -1.63 -6.33
C THR A 644 -18.19 -2.56 -6.30
N ILE A 645 -18.04 -3.78 -5.78
CA ILE A 645 -19.09 -4.77 -5.65
C ILE A 645 -20.16 -4.30 -4.67
N ALA A 646 -19.78 -3.76 -3.51
CA ALA A 646 -20.72 -3.19 -2.56
C ALA A 646 -21.55 -2.06 -3.20
N ARG A 647 -20.91 -1.18 -3.99
CA ARG A 647 -21.59 -0.13 -4.75
C ARG A 647 -22.55 -0.70 -5.79
N LEU A 648 -22.15 -1.73 -6.54
CA LEU A 648 -23.01 -2.39 -7.53
C LEU A 648 -24.23 -3.04 -6.88
N ALA A 649 -24.05 -3.71 -5.73
CA ALA A 649 -25.14 -4.30 -4.95
C ALA A 649 -26.12 -3.22 -4.45
N ALA A 650 -25.62 -2.10 -3.93
CA ALA A 650 -26.45 -0.97 -3.50
C ALA A 650 -27.23 -0.32 -4.67
N GLN A 651 -26.71 -0.42 -5.90
CA GLN A 651 -27.38 0.03 -7.13
C GLN A 651 -28.31 -1.02 -7.74
N GLY A 652 -28.52 -2.16 -7.07
CA GLY A 652 -29.40 -3.23 -7.55
C GLY A 652 -28.89 -3.96 -8.79
N GLN A 653 -27.58 -3.94 -9.07
CA GLN A 653 -26.98 -4.52 -10.28
C GLN A 653 -26.60 -6.00 -10.14
N ASN A 654 -27.05 -6.66 -9.06
CA ASN A 654 -26.91 -8.10 -8.82
C ASN A 654 -25.49 -8.68 -9.04
N PRO A 655 -24.44 -8.16 -8.37
CA PRO A 655 -23.10 -8.73 -8.50
C PRO A 655 -23.03 -10.16 -7.93
N ARG A 656 -22.47 -11.09 -8.71
CA ARG A 656 -22.37 -12.53 -8.42
C ARG A 656 -21.07 -13.10 -8.97
N ASN A 657 -20.72 -14.31 -8.53
CA ASN A 657 -19.63 -15.09 -9.08
C ASN A 657 -20.20 -16.29 -9.84
N SER A 658 -19.62 -16.58 -11.00
CA SER A 658 -20.07 -17.67 -11.84
C SER A 658 -19.78 -19.02 -11.16
N PRO A 659 -20.65 -20.03 -11.31
CA PRO A 659 -20.34 -21.36 -10.81
C PRO A 659 -19.09 -21.89 -11.51
N ALA A 660 -18.23 -22.59 -10.75
CA ALA A 660 -17.08 -23.28 -11.31
C ALA A 660 -17.56 -24.27 -12.39
N ARG A 661 -16.85 -24.33 -13.52
CA ARG A 661 -17.16 -25.32 -14.56
C ARG A 661 -17.05 -26.72 -13.95
N SER A 662 -18.10 -27.55 -14.08
CA SER A 662 -17.95 -28.96 -13.76
C SER A 662 -16.86 -29.54 -14.65
N THR A 663 -15.91 -30.26 -14.07
CA THR A 663 -14.84 -30.96 -14.80
C THR A 663 -15.37 -32.12 -15.65
N ASP A 664 -16.68 -32.35 -15.64
CA ASP A 664 -17.38 -33.33 -16.48
C ASP A 664 -17.89 -32.65 -17.76
N ALA A 665 -17.00 -32.44 -18.73
CA ALA A 665 -17.34 -32.23 -20.13
C ALA A 665 -16.16 -32.62 -21.04
#